data_AF-A0A1B2HDQ8-F1
#
_entry.id   AF-A0A1B2HDQ8-F1
#
_cell.length_a   1.000
_cell.length_b   1.000
_cell.length_c   1.000
_cell.angle_alpha   90.00
_cell.angle_beta   90.00
_cell.angle_gamma   90.00
#
_symmetry.space_group_name_H-M   'P 1'
#
loop_
_entity.id
_entity.type
_entity.pdbx_description
1 polymer ?
#
loop_
_entity_poly.entity_id
_entity_poly.type
_entity_poly.pdbx_seq_one_letter_code
_entity_poly.pdbx_strand_id
1 'polypeptide(L)'
;MLAALPVLGDGVHRLGDRTAGLVALFGLPRPNGSVRPHRAVAEQRWAALRLASAASDLLGPEQLEQVLDLRAPAGVDPFPHGAASTVADHLARVLGGYRKPRRLALVISLWDHVCALQEERQRVVRLDRSQVRADRVDRLRERHRAHYDDAIVQRLTWENGDRPLTLATAARWQPPYWWTSQELRRLLHDAIAATALLRFARTLSDEGLAVAAERHRAELVSADACLSEEARSAASRRPEGGYSHPARPGVHVHRLVRALDRAGTAKAEARITEMAAMARNYGTVVFDAVDAALGNLDEPLRDQDTRRPWRSPHLTRWRAEVGHLRGPAGWEQPPLADAHPDGPKLPLAQRIGDEDPATAEAPHDLLWFADLADALAPFYGNRSAVVRHERPLPLLAYLSPQPEELERRRAGSVPLAAAGVAQLVMFGAQPPPRCGGWAELVAGVTAAASVAEASTGGFPIPAELSSVEGSLVAGLTVELGREPRRLAEWSGYMGNCIGESWYSDQARKGQCVLMALRDPADGRVVANLDIRRHTGGWHVYELRARFNDDVADDLEQQVKQWVERLPVPAPPAPEPLLPVPPVRVRAGRPGGRPGRLPSELLRADHRRGTGAGRRPCPPAGPTPRWPRSRPPGAPRRLRTGRGGGRVEAGGRPHRPRPLGVRRRARRDDPVAGHRDPAAHRRCGASTRRCASTTGCTPSLTAHRCRARCGRWCGDRRSPPRTPWTSWRGRSAPPWVPWWPTARWPVQSPAVRPPNWCARWRSSPPCSPQRTPFR
;
A
#
# COMPACT_ATOMS: atom_id res chain seq x y z
N MET A 1 -13.89 35.37 2.19
CA MET A 1 -12.89 35.77 3.21
C MET A 1 -11.76 34.75 3.38
N LEU A 2 -12.01 33.51 3.84
CA LEU A 2 -10.95 32.52 4.15
C LEU A 2 -9.91 32.29 3.04
N ALA A 3 -10.30 32.33 1.76
CA ALA A 3 -9.37 32.18 0.63
C ALA A 3 -8.31 33.30 0.53
N ALA A 4 -8.58 34.50 1.06
CA ALA A 4 -7.66 35.63 1.01
C ALA A 4 -6.63 35.62 2.15
N LEU A 5 -6.90 34.95 3.28
CA LEU A 5 -6.02 34.99 4.46
C LEU A 5 -4.60 34.43 4.18
N PRO A 6 -4.42 33.29 3.46
CA PRO A 6 -3.08 32.79 3.14
C PRO A 6 -2.29 33.69 2.20
N VAL A 7 -2.98 34.41 1.30
CA VAL A 7 -2.37 35.36 0.34
C VAL A 7 -1.93 36.65 1.03
N LEU A 8 -2.66 37.07 2.08
CA LEU A 8 -2.38 38.30 2.82
C LEU A 8 -1.31 38.13 3.91
N GLY A 9 -1.13 36.93 4.47
CA GLY A 9 -0.13 36.65 5.52
C GLY A 9 -0.26 37.60 6.71
N ASP A 10 0.83 38.26 7.11
CA ASP A 10 0.81 39.27 8.18
C ASP A 10 -0.10 40.47 7.87
N GLY A 11 -0.38 40.70 6.58
CA GLY A 11 -1.32 41.70 6.04
C GLY A 11 -2.79 41.45 6.37
N VAL A 12 -3.16 40.35 7.03
CA VAL A 12 -4.55 40.05 7.45
C VAL A 12 -5.17 41.16 8.32
N HIS A 13 -4.37 42.01 8.97
CA HIS A 13 -4.85 43.22 9.67
C HIS A 13 -5.58 44.24 8.75
N ARG A 14 -5.45 44.12 7.43
CA ARG A 14 -6.10 45.00 6.45
C ARG A 14 -7.54 44.60 6.09
N LEU A 15 -8.05 43.48 6.62
CA LEU A 15 -9.43 43.02 6.42
C LEU A 15 -10.44 43.60 7.45
N GLY A 16 -10.03 44.60 8.24
CA GLY A 16 -10.84 45.19 9.30
C GLY A 16 -10.58 44.57 10.68
N ASP A 17 -11.51 44.75 11.61
CA ASP A 17 -11.39 44.21 12.96
C ASP A 17 -11.31 42.68 12.93
N ARG A 18 -10.18 42.15 13.44
CA ARG A 18 -9.91 40.71 13.54
C ARG A 18 -10.99 39.98 14.35
N THR A 19 -11.64 40.67 15.29
CA THR A 19 -12.75 40.16 16.10
C THR A 19 -13.99 39.96 15.24
N ALA A 20 -14.37 40.98 14.46
CA ALA A 20 -15.52 40.92 13.55
C ALA A 20 -15.35 39.83 12.48
N GLY A 21 -14.13 39.66 11.93
CA GLY A 21 -13.82 38.59 10.99
C GLY A 21 -14.00 37.17 11.56
N LEU A 22 -13.79 36.97 12.86
CA LEU A 22 -14.06 35.69 13.52
C LEU A 22 -15.53 35.51 13.90
N VAL A 23 -16.20 36.58 14.35
CA VAL A 23 -17.66 36.60 14.57
C VAL A 23 -18.40 36.21 13.29
N ALA A 24 -17.95 36.70 12.14
CA ALA A 24 -18.51 36.39 10.82
C ALA A 24 -18.21 34.96 10.31
N LEU A 25 -17.28 34.22 10.93
CA LEU A 25 -16.94 32.83 10.56
C LEU A 25 -17.50 31.79 11.53
N PHE A 26 -17.69 32.13 12.80
CA PHE A 26 -18.02 31.18 13.87
C PHE A 26 -19.16 31.62 14.80
N GLY A 27 -19.83 32.74 14.48
CA GLY A 27 -20.83 33.37 15.34
C GLY A 27 -20.22 34.15 16.50
N LEU A 28 -21.07 34.77 17.34
CA LEU A 28 -20.64 35.54 18.51
C LEU A 28 -19.86 34.65 19.49
N PRO A 29 -18.56 34.91 19.73
CA PRO A 29 -17.77 34.14 20.68
C PRO A 29 -18.16 34.50 22.12
N ARG A 30 -18.06 33.52 23.01
CA ARG A 30 -17.95 33.79 24.46
C ARG A 30 -16.68 34.62 24.72
N PRO A 31 -16.61 35.43 25.80
CA PRO A 31 -15.53 36.42 26.01
C PRO A 31 -14.09 35.87 25.96
N ASN A 32 -13.88 34.56 26.13
CA ASN A 32 -12.56 33.91 26.06
C ASN A 32 -12.31 33.12 24.75
N GLY A 33 -13.33 32.94 23.89
CA GLY A 33 -13.29 32.03 22.73
C GLY A 33 -12.55 32.56 21.49
N SER A 34 -12.27 33.85 21.42
CA SER A 34 -11.54 34.47 20.30
C SER A 34 -10.07 34.06 20.20
N VAL A 35 -9.47 33.56 21.29
CA VAL A 35 -8.03 33.27 21.38
C VAL A 35 -7.59 32.16 20.43
N ARG A 36 -8.36 31.08 20.30
CA ARG A 36 -7.94 29.92 19.47
C ARG A 36 -7.94 30.18 17.97
N PRO A 37 -8.98 30.79 17.35
CA PRO A 37 -8.89 31.11 15.93
C PRO A 37 -7.77 32.12 15.63
N HIS A 38 -7.53 33.13 16.50
CA HIS A 38 -6.38 34.02 16.36
C HIS A 38 -5.05 33.24 16.40
N ARG A 39 -4.90 32.31 17.36
CA ARG A 39 -3.74 31.42 17.45
C ARG A 39 -3.60 30.51 16.23
N ALA A 40 -4.69 30.01 15.66
CA ALA A 40 -4.66 29.20 14.44
C ALA A 40 -4.21 30.01 13.22
N VAL A 41 -4.62 31.29 13.10
CA VAL A 41 -4.12 32.20 12.05
C VAL A 41 -2.63 32.52 12.27
N ALA A 42 -2.21 32.84 13.50
CA ALA A 42 -0.82 33.17 13.81
C ALA A 42 0.15 31.98 13.65
N GLU A 43 -0.31 30.75 13.97
CA GLU A 43 0.42 29.51 13.69
C GLU A 43 0.21 28.99 12.25
N GLN A 44 -0.41 29.78 11.36
CA GLN A 44 -0.66 29.48 9.94
C GLN A 44 -1.37 28.14 9.68
N ARG A 45 -2.25 27.71 10.60
CA ARG A 45 -2.98 26.42 10.55
C ARG A 45 -4.20 26.49 9.65
N TRP A 46 -3.98 26.88 8.40
CA TRP A 46 -5.01 27.16 7.39
C TRP A 46 -5.94 25.97 7.13
N ALA A 47 -5.43 24.73 7.09
CA ALA A 47 -6.25 23.55 6.88
C ALA A 47 -7.21 23.28 8.06
N ALA A 48 -6.78 23.53 9.31
CA ALA A 48 -7.63 23.41 10.49
C ALA A 48 -8.69 24.52 10.54
N LEU A 49 -8.35 25.75 10.13
CA LEU A 49 -9.31 26.85 9.95
C LEU A 49 -10.36 26.53 8.86
N ARG A 50 -9.94 25.96 7.72
CA ARG A 50 -10.84 25.51 6.64
C ARG A 50 -11.80 24.42 7.13
N LEU A 51 -11.30 23.41 7.85
CA LEU A 51 -12.15 22.34 8.40
C LEU A 51 -13.09 22.85 9.51
N ALA A 52 -12.61 23.72 10.41
CA ALA A 52 -13.48 24.34 11.43
C ALA A 52 -14.61 25.14 10.77
N SER A 53 -14.32 25.92 9.72
CA SER A 53 -15.34 26.64 8.96
C SER A 53 -16.27 25.73 8.16
N ALA A 54 -15.83 24.54 7.74
CA ALA A 54 -16.69 23.54 7.12
C ALA A 54 -17.55 22.76 8.15
N ALA A 55 -17.23 22.87 9.44
CA ALA A 55 -17.91 22.13 10.52
C ALA A 55 -18.75 23.04 11.45
N SER A 56 -18.83 24.34 11.16
CA SER A 56 -19.52 25.37 11.97
C SER A 56 -20.94 24.96 12.35
N ASP A 57 -21.71 24.52 11.36
CA ASP A 57 -23.15 24.30 11.49
C ASP A 57 -23.48 22.96 12.16
N LEU A 58 -22.45 22.12 12.33
CA LEU A 58 -22.55 20.78 12.90
C LEU A 58 -22.10 20.68 14.35
N LEU A 59 -21.24 21.60 14.79
CA LEU A 59 -20.47 21.56 16.02
C LEU A 59 -20.74 22.78 16.91
N GLY A 60 -20.69 22.61 18.24
CA GLY A 60 -20.70 23.75 19.16
C GLY A 60 -19.36 24.51 19.17
N PRO A 61 -19.29 25.75 19.69
CA PRO A 61 -18.05 26.52 19.73
C PRO A 61 -16.94 25.81 20.50
N GLU A 62 -17.25 25.14 21.62
CA GLU A 62 -16.29 24.34 22.40
C GLU A 62 -15.79 23.09 21.64
N GLN A 63 -16.48 22.69 20.57
CA GLN A 63 -16.09 21.60 19.68
C GLN A 63 -15.26 22.13 18.50
N LEU A 64 -15.60 23.32 17.98
CA LEU A 64 -14.81 24.03 16.97
C LEU A 64 -13.44 24.43 17.51
N GLU A 65 -13.34 24.80 18.80
CA GLU A 65 -12.06 25.01 19.48
C GLU A 65 -11.12 23.78 19.38
N GLN A 66 -11.66 22.57 19.44
CA GLN A 66 -10.88 21.32 19.32
C GLN A 66 -10.47 21.03 17.87
N VAL A 67 -11.31 21.38 16.88
CA VAL A 67 -10.96 21.32 15.46
C VAL A 67 -9.87 22.36 15.11
N LEU A 68 -9.94 23.55 15.71
CA LEU A 68 -8.93 24.60 15.60
C LEU A 68 -7.63 24.30 16.36
N ASP A 69 -7.60 23.33 17.27
CA ASP A 69 -6.39 22.84 17.93
C ASP A 69 -5.63 21.79 17.08
N LEU A 70 -6.27 21.22 16.05
CA LEU A 70 -5.65 20.22 15.17
C LEU A 70 -4.38 20.76 14.50
N ARG A 71 -3.45 19.84 14.23
CA ARG A 71 -2.19 20.08 13.55
C ARG A 71 -1.98 19.01 12.49
N ALA A 72 -1.48 19.43 11.33
CA ALA A 72 -1.08 18.53 10.27
C ALA A 72 0.40 18.15 10.46
N PRO A 73 0.82 16.94 10.05
CA PRO A 73 2.23 16.56 9.97
C PRO A 73 3.04 17.50 9.08
N ALA A 74 4.36 17.53 9.26
CA ALA A 74 5.24 18.41 8.49
C ALA A 74 5.18 18.08 6.99
N GLY A 75 4.80 19.06 6.17
CA GLY A 75 4.64 18.90 4.72
C GLY A 75 3.33 18.23 4.27
N VAL A 76 2.41 17.92 5.19
CA VAL A 76 1.07 17.38 4.90
C VAL A 76 0.06 18.53 4.91
N ASP A 77 -0.79 18.61 3.88
CA ASP A 77 -1.94 19.54 3.84
C ASP A 77 -3.22 18.73 3.60
N PRO A 78 -4.01 18.44 4.66
CA PRO A 78 -5.23 17.67 4.54
C PRO A 78 -6.38 18.46 3.90
N PHE A 79 -6.27 19.78 3.68
CA PHE A 79 -7.32 20.61 3.08
C PHE A 79 -6.71 21.63 2.07
N PRO A 80 -6.10 21.16 0.96
CA PRO A 80 -5.33 22.03 0.08
C PRO A 80 -6.20 22.82 -0.92
N HIS A 81 -7.28 22.21 -1.40
CA HIS A 81 -8.19 22.72 -2.44
C HIS A 81 -9.66 22.57 -1.98
N GLY A 82 -10.61 23.16 -2.71
CA GLY A 82 -12.06 23.08 -2.44
C GLY A 82 -12.57 24.12 -1.44
N ALA A 83 -13.84 24.51 -1.60
CA ALA A 83 -14.48 25.52 -0.76
C ALA A 83 -14.98 24.92 0.57
N ALA A 84 -14.81 25.66 1.68
CA ALA A 84 -15.27 25.23 3.00
C ALA A 84 -16.80 25.05 3.08
N SER A 85 -17.58 25.84 2.32
CA SER A 85 -19.03 25.70 2.19
C SER A 85 -19.44 24.36 1.58
N THR A 86 -18.88 23.99 0.42
CA THR A 86 -19.14 22.71 -0.24
C THR A 86 -18.80 21.52 0.67
N VAL A 87 -17.73 21.63 1.45
CA VAL A 87 -17.38 20.61 2.45
C VAL A 87 -18.36 20.62 3.64
N ALA A 88 -18.93 21.77 4.02
CA ALA A 88 -20.00 21.83 5.01
C ALA A 88 -21.26 21.10 4.54
N ASP A 89 -21.67 21.27 3.27
CA ASP A 89 -22.80 20.54 2.69
C ASP A 89 -22.56 19.03 2.69
N HIS A 90 -21.36 18.59 2.29
CA HIS A 90 -20.96 17.18 2.32
C HIS A 90 -20.98 16.63 3.75
N LEU A 91 -20.33 17.32 4.70
CA LEU A 91 -20.30 16.91 6.11
C LEU A 91 -21.69 16.94 6.74
N ALA A 92 -22.57 17.87 6.38
CA ALA A 92 -23.91 17.96 6.92
C ALA A 92 -24.78 16.79 6.48
N ARG A 93 -24.69 16.43 5.20
CA ARG A 93 -25.40 15.28 4.62
C ARG A 93 -24.94 13.94 5.21
N VAL A 94 -23.65 13.80 5.51
CA VAL A 94 -23.07 12.58 6.11
C VAL A 94 -23.24 12.51 7.64
N LEU A 95 -23.07 13.63 8.35
CA LEU A 95 -22.97 13.66 9.81
C LEU A 95 -24.24 14.12 10.54
N GLY A 96 -25.23 14.66 9.82
CA GLY A 96 -26.45 15.24 10.39
C GLY A 96 -27.20 14.30 11.34
N GLY A 97 -27.30 13.02 11.00
CA GLY A 97 -27.99 12.00 11.81
C GLY A 97 -27.30 11.64 13.14
N TYR A 98 -26.02 11.98 13.33
CA TYR A 98 -25.30 11.67 14.56
C TYR A 98 -25.45 12.78 15.63
N ARG A 99 -25.37 12.40 16.92
CA ARG A 99 -25.37 13.33 18.06
C ARG A 99 -24.09 14.19 18.07
N LYS A 100 -24.17 15.45 18.53
CA LYS A 100 -23.05 16.42 18.52
C LYS A 100 -21.68 15.88 18.98
N PRO A 101 -21.52 15.10 20.07
CA PRO A 101 -20.21 14.56 20.45
C PRO A 101 -19.64 13.56 19.43
N ARG A 102 -20.52 12.77 18.79
CA ARG A 102 -20.15 11.80 17.76
C ARG A 102 -19.75 12.49 16.45
N ARG A 103 -20.39 13.61 16.10
CA ARG A 103 -19.99 14.45 14.95
C ARG A 103 -18.54 14.92 15.09
N LEU A 104 -18.16 15.48 16.24
CA LEU A 104 -16.78 15.91 16.51
C LEU A 104 -15.78 14.76 16.39
N ALA A 105 -16.07 13.61 17.01
CA ALA A 105 -15.21 12.43 16.92
C ALA A 105 -15.02 11.93 15.47
N LEU A 106 -16.05 12.06 14.63
CA LEU A 106 -15.95 11.74 13.20
C LEU A 106 -15.17 12.78 12.40
N VAL A 107 -15.28 14.08 12.71
CA VAL A 107 -14.50 15.15 12.07
C VAL A 107 -13.01 15.04 12.41
N ILE A 108 -12.67 14.75 13.67
CA ILE A 108 -11.29 14.48 14.09
C ILE A 108 -10.77 13.20 13.42
N SER A 109 -11.53 12.10 13.46
CA SER A 109 -11.12 10.85 12.81
C SER A 109 -10.95 10.96 11.29
N LEU A 110 -11.68 11.86 10.63
CA LEU A 110 -11.51 12.21 9.21
C LEU A 110 -10.17 12.93 8.98
N TRP A 111 -9.83 13.92 9.81
CA TRP A 111 -8.54 14.59 9.76
C TRP A 111 -7.37 13.62 9.94
N ASP A 112 -7.42 12.79 10.99
CA ASP A 112 -6.37 11.83 11.32
C ASP A 112 -6.17 10.80 10.20
N HIS A 113 -7.28 10.29 9.64
CA HIS A 113 -7.28 9.37 8.52
C HIS A 113 -6.61 9.99 7.28
N VAL A 114 -7.02 11.19 6.86
CA VAL A 114 -6.43 11.89 5.71
C VAL A 114 -4.95 12.21 5.94
N CYS A 115 -4.57 12.64 7.14
CA CYS A 115 -3.17 12.92 7.47
C CYS A 115 -2.32 11.65 7.36
N ALA A 116 -2.78 10.52 7.91
CA ALA A 116 -2.09 9.23 7.81
C ALA A 116 -1.96 8.73 6.35
N LEU A 117 -3.00 8.93 5.52
CA LEU A 117 -2.94 8.59 4.09
C LEU A 117 -1.96 9.48 3.31
N GLN A 118 -1.85 10.76 3.63
CA GLN A 118 -0.85 11.65 3.03
C GLN A 118 0.57 11.35 3.51
N GLU A 119 0.77 11.06 4.81
CA GLU A 119 2.07 10.61 5.31
C GLU A 119 2.55 9.35 4.60
N GLU A 120 1.72 8.31 4.50
CA GLU A 120 2.09 7.04 3.85
C GLU A 120 2.53 7.26 2.40
N ARG A 121 1.83 8.13 1.66
CA ARG A 121 2.22 8.54 0.30
C ARG A 121 3.58 9.23 0.29
N GLN A 122 3.85 10.13 1.24
CA GLN A 122 5.14 10.79 1.34
C GLN A 122 6.27 9.84 1.76
N ARG A 123 6.01 8.87 2.63
CA ARG A 123 6.94 7.78 3.00
C ARG A 123 7.32 6.99 1.74
N VAL A 124 6.35 6.51 0.96
CA VAL A 124 6.59 5.78 -0.30
C VAL A 124 7.39 6.63 -1.32
N VAL A 125 7.06 7.92 -1.48
CA VAL A 125 7.79 8.80 -2.40
C VAL A 125 9.21 9.13 -1.91
N ARG A 126 9.44 9.26 -0.60
CA ARG A 126 10.81 9.36 -0.04
C ARG A 126 11.58 8.06 -0.25
N LEU A 127 10.94 6.92 -0.03
CA LEU A 127 11.55 5.60 -0.15
C LEU A 127 12.00 5.33 -1.59
N ASP A 128 11.16 5.56 -2.60
CA ASP A 128 11.58 5.42 -4.00
C ASP A 128 12.76 6.36 -4.35
N ARG A 129 12.69 7.63 -3.93
CA ARG A 129 13.76 8.62 -4.13
C ARG A 129 15.07 8.27 -3.40
N SER A 130 15.01 7.45 -2.33
CA SER A 130 16.20 6.94 -1.63
C SER A 130 16.94 5.86 -2.41
N GLN A 131 16.28 5.20 -3.37
CA GLN A 131 16.81 4.04 -4.07
C GLN A 131 17.47 4.42 -5.41
N VAL A 132 18.44 3.59 -5.79
CA VAL A 132 19.02 3.60 -7.14
C VAL A 132 17.93 3.27 -8.16
N ARG A 133 18.03 3.90 -9.34
CA ARG A 133 17.11 3.71 -10.46
C ARG A 133 17.03 2.24 -10.90
N ALA A 134 15.87 1.87 -11.42
CA ALA A 134 15.55 0.50 -11.82
C ALA A 134 16.32 0.03 -13.08
N ASP A 135 16.86 0.95 -13.90
CA ASP A 135 17.73 0.65 -15.05
C ASP A 135 19.00 -0.13 -14.69
N ARG A 136 19.37 -0.15 -13.40
CA ARG A 136 20.49 -0.93 -12.88
C ARG A 136 20.12 -2.34 -12.40
N VAL A 137 18.83 -2.69 -12.33
CA VAL A 137 18.37 -4.02 -11.91
C VAL A 137 18.85 -5.08 -12.89
N ASP A 138 18.74 -4.83 -14.20
CA ASP A 138 19.10 -5.83 -15.23
C ASP A 138 20.59 -6.18 -15.21
N ARG A 139 21.48 -5.18 -15.06
CA ARG A 139 22.93 -5.39 -14.90
C ARG A 139 23.30 -6.09 -13.60
N LEU A 140 22.51 -5.90 -12.54
CA LEU A 140 22.68 -6.65 -11.30
C LEU A 140 22.18 -8.09 -11.44
N ARG A 141 21.08 -8.32 -12.17
CA ARG A 141 20.54 -9.66 -12.47
C ARG A 141 21.51 -10.47 -13.33
N GLU A 142 22.09 -9.86 -14.35
CA GLU A 142 23.18 -10.41 -15.16
C GLU A 142 24.39 -10.76 -14.28
N ARG A 143 24.86 -9.83 -13.44
CA ARG A 143 26.01 -10.07 -12.54
C ARG A 143 25.72 -11.14 -11.47
N HIS A 144 24.48 -11.28 -11.03
CA HIS A 144 24.04 -12.32 -10.10
C HIS A 144 24.05 -13.70 -10.78
N ARG A 145 23.41 -13.84 -11.95
CA ARG A 145 23.44 -15.08 -12.76
C ARG A 145 24.86 -15.54 -13.02
N ALA A 146 25.70 -14.67 -13.58
CA ALA A 146 27.09 -14.99 -13.91
C ALA A 146 27.90 -15.52 -12.70
N HIS A 147 27.57 -15.11 -11.47
CA HIS A 147 28.22 -15.61 -10.26
C HIS A 147 27.72 -16.98 -9.79
N TYR A 148 26.48 -17.35 -10.13
CA TYR A 148 25.98 -18.72 -9.94
C TYR A 148 26.47 -19.62 -11.09
N ASP A 149 26.55 -19.11 -12.32
CA ASP A 149 27.16 -19.77 -13.48
C ASP A 149 28.65 -20.07 -13.25
N ASP A 150 29.42 -19.13 -12.67
CA ASP A 150 30.81 -19.30 -12.23
C ASP A 150 30.99 -20.59 -11.39
N ALA A 151 30.02 -20.92 -10.54
CA ALA A 151 30.06 -22.12 -9.69
C ALA A 151 29.77 -23.41 -10.45
N ILE A 152 28.90 -23.36 -11.48
CA ILE A 152 28.66 -24.48 -12.40
C ILE A 152 29.92 -24.74 -13.22
N VAL A 153 30.55 -23.70 -13.77
CA VAL A 153 31.82 -23.80 -14.52
C VAL A 153 32.94 -24.34 -13.64
N GLN A 154 33.06 -23.86 -12.39
CA GLN A 154 34.06 -24.39 -11.45
C GLN A 154 33.80 -25.88 -11.13
N ARG A 155 32.53 -26.30 -10.97
CA ARG A 155 32.17 -27.70 -10.74
C ARG A 155 32.52 -28.58 -11.94
N LEU A 156 32.13 -28.15 -13.15
CA LEU A 156 32.47 -28.78 -14.43
C LEU A 156 33.98 -28.98 -14.59
N THR A 157 34.78 -27.96 -14.31
CA THR A 157 36.24 -28.04 -14.39
C THR A 157 36.81 -29.04 -13.38
N TRP A 158 36.30 -29.05 -12.14
CA TRP A 158 36.74 -30.01 -11.12
C TRP A 158 36.38 -31.47 -11.47
N GLU A 159 35.20 -31.71 -12.05
CA GLU A 159 34.75 -33.04 -12.47
C GLU A 159 35.44 -33.54 -13.76
N ASN A 160 35.92 -32.63 -14.62
CA ASN A 160 36.64 -32.97 -15.86
C ASN A 160 38.17 -33.15 -15.64
N GLY A 161 38.70 -32.67 -14.51
CA GLY A 161 40.13 -32.71 -14.17
C GLY A 161 40.98 -31.88 -15.13
N ASP A 162 42.20 -32.35 -15.42
CA ASP A 162 43.16 -31.67 -16.33
C ASP A 162 42.74 -31.67 -17.81
N ARG A 163 41.57 -32.24 -18.15
CA ARG A 163 41.06 -32.27 -19.53
C ARG A 163 40.46 -30.90 -19.89
N PRO A 164 40.62 -30.43 -21.14
CA PRO A 164 39.96 -29.20 -21.58
C PRO A 164 38.43 -29.37 -21.52
N LEU A 165 37.73 -28.36 -21.00
CA LEU A 165 36.28 -28.35 -20.93
C LEU A 165 35.70 -28.13 -22.34
N THR A 166 34.95 -29.12 -22.85
CA THR A 166 34.34 -29.04 -24.20
C THR A 166 32.86 -28.69 -24.11
N LEU A 167 32.30 -28.08 -25.17
CA LEU A 167 30.84 -27.88 -25.28
C LEU A 167 30.07 -29.21 -25.19
N ALA A 168 30.64 -30.31 -25.70
CA ALA A 168 30.05 -31.64 -25.63
C ALA A 168 30.24 -32.34 -24.25
N THR A 169 31.03 -31.75 -23.35
CA THR A 169 31.08 -32.09 -21.92
C THR A 169 29.98 -31.31 -21.20
N ALA A 170 29.94 -29.98 -21.38
CA ALA A 170 28.94 -29.12 -20.74
C ALA A 170 27.50 -29.49 -21.12
N ALA A 171 27.21 -29.75 -22.39
CA ALA A 171 25.89 -30.14 -22.88
C ALA A 171 25.44 -31.57 -22.46
N ARG A 172 26.31 -32.34 -21.80
CA ARG A 172 25.99 -33.66 -21.20
C ARG A 172 26.10 -33.67 -19.68
N TRP A 173 26.44 -32.54 -19.07
CA TRP A 173 26.47 -32.42 -17.62
C TRP A 173 25.04 -32.38 -17.06
N GLN A 174 24.84 -33.10 -15.97
CA GLN A 174 23.64 -33.02 -15.16
C GLN A 174 24.08 -32.61 -13.76
N PRO A 175 23.36 -31.68 -13.09
CA PRO A 175 23.69 -31.29 -11.73
C PRO A 175 23.61 -32.51 -10.81
N PRO A 176 24.57 -32.71 -9.88
CA PRO A 176 24.46 -33.75 -8.86
C PRO A 176 23.16 -33.64 -8.06
N TYR A 177 22.62 -34.76 -7.57
CA TYR A 177 21.30 -34.81 -6.93
C TYR A 177 21.12 -33.88 -5.70
N TRP A 178 22.21 -33.40 -5.10
CA TRP A 178 22.23 -32.45 -3.97
C TRP A 178 22.39 -30.99 -4.40
N TRP A 179 22.59 -30.70 -5.69
CA TRP A 179 22.91 -29.38 -6.19
C TRP A 179 21.80 -28.37 -5.88
N THR A 180 20.55 -28.74 -6.15
CA THR A 180 19.37 -27.87 -5.95
C THR A 180 19.20 -27.45 -4.49
N SER A 181 19.42 -28.33 -3.52
CA SER A 181 19.35 -27.95 -2.10
C SER A 181 20.54 -27.07 -1.66
N GLN A 182 21.71 -27.24 -2.27
CA GLN A 182 22.87 -26.36 -2.07
C GLN A 182 22.65 -24.98 -2.73
N GLU A 183 21.93 -24.91 -3.85
CA GLU A 183 21.58 -23.67 -4.53
C GLU A 183 20.48 -22.90 -3.79
N LEU A 184 19.39 -23.57 -3.40
CA LEU A 184 18.37 -22.98 -2.52
C LEU A 184 18.96 -22.54 -1.16
N ARG A 185 19.95 -23.26 -0.61
CA ARG A 185 20.68 -22.82 0.60
C ARG A 185 21.46 -21.53 0.36
N ARG A 186 22.09 -21.35 -0.82
CA ARG A 186 22.76 -20.10 -1.21
C ARG A 186 21.76 -18.95 -1.38
N LEU A 187 20.64 -19.20 -2.06
CA LEU A 187 19.57 -18.22 -2.29
C LEU A 187 18.84 -17.83 -0.99
N LEU A 188 18.63 -18.75 -0.06
CA LEU A 188 18.07 -18.48 1.28
C LEU A 188 18.97 -17.51 2.08
N HIS A 189 20.30 -17.67 2.01
CA HIS A 189 21.24 -16.73 2.63
C HIS A 189 21.19 -15.34 1.94
N ASP A 190 20.99 -15.30 0.62
CA ASP A 190 20.82 -14.03 -0.11
C ASP A 190 19.48 -13.36 0.18
N ALA A 191 18.40 -14.13 0.38
CA ALA A 191 17.08 -13.64 0.75
C ALA A 191 17.07 -13.04 2.16
N ILE A 192 17.74 -13.69 3.12
CA ILE A 192 17.99 -13.14 4.46
C ILE A 192 18.76 -11.80 4.36
N ALA A 193 19.86 -11.78 3.62
CA ALA A 193 20.68 -10.56 3.46
C ALA A 193 19.96 -9.43 2.73
N ALA A 194 19.15 -9.73 1.71
CA ALA A 194 18.31 -8.76 1.02
C ALA A 194 17.19 -8.23 1.93
N THR A 195 16.54 -9.10 2.72
CA THR A 195 15.50 -8.73 3.70
C THR A 195 16.03 -7.73 4.72
N ALA A 196 17.21 -7.99 5.29
CA ALA A 196 17.88 -7.07 6.23
C ALA A 196 18.22 -5.71 5.57
N LEU A 197 18.73 -5.71 4.33
CA LEU A 197 19.01 -4.47 3.57
C LEU A 197 17.73 -3.65 3.31
N LEU A 198 16.63 -4.31 2.91
CA LEU A 198 15.35 -3.67 2.62
C LEU A 198 14.73 -3.03 3.86
N ARG A 199 14.71 -3.76 4.99
CA ARG A 199 14.20 -3.27 6.28
C ARG A 199 15.04 -2.11 6.81
N PHE A 200 16.37 -2.21 6.78
CA PHE A 200 17.27 -1.11 7.13
C PHE A 200 17.06 0.12 6.21
N ALA A 201 16.99 -0.06 4.90
CA ALA A 201 16.80 1.04 3.94
C ALA A 201 15.45 1.75 4.13
N ARG A 202 14.39 1.01 4.49
CA ARG A 202 13.09 1.59 4.85
C ARG A 202 13.20 2.48 6.10
N THR A 203 13.70 1.95 7.22
CA THR A 203 13.85 2.75 8.45
C THR A 203 14.81 3.93 8.26
N LEU A 204 15.85 3.79 7.44
CA LEU A 204 16.76 4.88 7.08
C LEU A 204 16.04 6.01 6.33
N SER A 205 15.10 5.69 5.45
CA SER A 205 14.30 6.66 4.68
C SER A 205 13.16 7.30 5.49
N ASP A 206 12.61 6.58 6.47
CA ASP A 206 11.46 7.04 7.27
C ASP A 206 11.87 7.74 8.58
N GLU A 207 12.93 7.28 9.24
CA GLU A 207 13.32 7.69 10.61
C GLU A 207 14.82 8.06 10.74
N GLY A 208 15.61 7.90 9.68
CA GLY A 208 17.01 8.32 9.63
C GLY A 208 18.02 7.31 10.19
N LEU A 209 19.30 7.63 10.04
CA LEU A 209 20.39 6.67 10.22
C LEU A 209 20.53 6.15 11.65
N ALA A 210 20.42 7.00 12.67
CA ALA A 210 20.60 6.57 14.06
C ALA A 210 19.53 5.52 14.47
N VAL A 211 18.27 5.74 14.08
CA VAL A 211 17.16 4.81 14.37
C VAL A 211 17.30 3.52 13.57
N ALA A 212 17.68 3.61 12.29
CA ALA A 212 17.91 2.44 11.44
C ALA A 212 19.10 1.59 11.93
N ALA A 213 20.18 2.25 12.35
CA ALA A 213 21.39 1.62 12.88
C ALA A 213 21.10 0.83 14.16
N GLU A 214 20.38 1.42 15.10
CA GLU A 214 20.01 0.77 16.37
C GLU A 214 19.03 -0.39 16.13
N ARG A 215 17.90 -0.11 15.47
CA ARG A 215 16.79 -1.07 15.29
C ARG A 215 17.21 -2.34 14.54
N HIS A 216 18.08 -2.22 13.54
CA HIS A 216 18.44 -3.33 12.66
C HIS A 216 19.86 -3.87 12.90
N ARG A 217 20.53 -3.50 14.01
CA ARG A 217 21.92 -3.93 14.27
C ARG A 217 22.05 -5.46 14.36
N ALA A 218 21.20 -6.10 15.15
CA ALA A 218 21.19 -7.56 15.33
C ALA A 218 20.80 -8.29 14.03
N GLU A 219 19.75 -7.81 13.35
CA GLU A 219 19.31 -8.29 12.04
C GLU A 219 20.44 -8.28 11.00
N LEU A 220 21.16 -7.16 10.86
CA LEU A 220 22.29 -7.03 9.94
C LEU A 220 23.50 -7.92 10.31
N VAL A 221 23.76 -8.13 11.60
CA VAL A 221 24.84 -9.04 12.06
C VAL A 221 24.49 -10.50 11.79
N SER A 222 23.23 -10.90 12.03
CA SER A 222 22.74 -12.26 11.72
C SER A 222 22.79 -12.54 10.21
N ALA A 223 22.44 -11.54 9.38
CA ALA A 223 22.59 -11.60 7.94
C ALA A 223 24.06 -11.63 7.44
N ASP A 224 24.99 -10.88 8.03
CA ASP A 224 26.42 -10.97 7.65
C ASP A 224 27.00 -12.37 7.98
N ALA A 225 26.57 -12.97 9.09
CA ALA A 225 26.98 -14.31 9.49
C ALA A 225 26.52 -15.42 8.52
N CYS A 226 25.64 -15.13 7.55
CA CYS A 226 25.20 -16.08 6.52
C CYS A 226 26.19 -16.25 5.36
N LEU A 227 27.26 -15.44 5.27
CA LEU A 227 28.18 -15.47 4.12
C LEU A 227 29.66 -15.56 4.57
N SER A 228 30.32 -16.68 4.24
CA SER A 228 31.72 -16.92 4.61
C SER A 228 32.70 -15.94 3.95
N GLU A 229 33.95 -15.89 4.40
CA GLU A 229 34.94 -14.97 3.84
C GLU A 229 35.31 -15.31 2.39
N GLU A 230 35.36 -16.60 2.05
CA GLU A 230 35.59 -17.10 0.69
C GLU A 230 34.41 -16.72 -0.21
N ALA A 231 33.17 -16.89 0.28
CA ALA A 231 31.97 -16.54 -0.46
C ALA A 231 31.81 -15.02 -0.64
N ARG A 232 32.11 -14.21 0.39
CA ARG A 232 32.17 -12.74 0.30
C ARG A 232 33.24 -12.29 -0.70
N SER A 233 34.39 -12.97 -0.72
CA SER A 233 35.47 -12.71 -1.67
C SER A 233 35.07 -13.07 -3.10
N ALA A 234 34.52 -14.27 -3.32
CA ALA A 234 34.08 -14.74 -4.63
C ALA A 234 33.00 -13.83 -5.24
N ALA A 235 31.98 -13.45 -4.48
CA ALA A 235 30.94 -12.52 -4.92
C ALA A 235 31.46 -11.07 -5.14
N SER A 236 32.57 -10.70 -4.49
CA SER A 236 33.25 -9.41 -4.67
C SER A 236 34.20 -9.36 -5.88
N ARG A 237 34.71 -10.50 -6.37
CA ARG A 237 35.59 -10.53 -7.56
C ARG A 237 34.83 -9.99 -8.77
N ARG A 238 35.29 -8.89 -9.34
CA ARG A 238 34.67 -8.21 -10.49
C ARG A 238 35.39 -8.66 -11.78
N PRO A 239 34.69 -9.27 -12.76
CA PRO A 239 35.23 -9.47 -14.10
C PRO A 239 35.62 -8.14 -14.75
N GLU A 240 36.62 -8.13 -15.62
CA GLU A 240 37.00 -6.91 -16.35
C GLU A 240 35.82 -6.37 -17.19
N GLY A 241 35.64 -5.05 -17.21
CA GLY A 241 34.46 -4.40 -17.80
C GLY A 241 33.13 -4.59 -17.05
N GLY A 242 32.98 -5.66 -16.24
CA GLY A 242 31.72 -6.06 -15.60
C GLY A 242 31.13 -5.04 -14.62
N TYR A 243 29.89 -5.29 -14.15
CA TYR A 243 29.17 -4.37 -13.26
C TYR A 243 29.92 -4.10 -11.94
N SER A 244 29.77 -2.89 -11.38
CA SER A 244 30.59 -2.39 -10.27
C SER A 244 30.16 -2.86 -8.88
N HIS A 245 28.95 -3.40 -8.74
CA HIS A 245 28.41 -3.91 -7.48
C HIS A 245 28.70 -5.42 -7.34
N PRO A 246 28.89 -5.94 -6.12
CA PRO A 246 29.12 -7.37 -5.90
C PRO A 246 27.89 -8.19 -6.28
N ALA A 247 28.07 -9.46 -6.64
CA ALA A 247 26.97 -10.29 -7.13
C ALA A 247 25.89 -10.58 -6.08
N ARG A 248 26.27 -10.68 -4.79
CA ARG A 248 25.40 -11.14 -3.70
C ARG A 248 25.17 -10.06 -2.63
N PRO A 249 23.94 -9.91 -2.08
CA PRO A 249 23.60 -8.88 -1.09
C PRO A 249 24.39 -8.99 0.21
N GLY A 250 24.79 -10.19 0.65
CA GLY A 250 25.58 -10.38 1.88
C GLY A 250 26.90 -9.58 1.88
N VAL A 251 27.48 -9.30 0.71
CA VAL A 251 28.66 -8.43 0.59
C VAL A 251 28.33 -6.96 0.92
N HIS A 252 27.12 -6.50 0.57
CA HIS A 252 26.63 -5.18 0.98
C HIS A 252 26.29 -5.13 2.48
N VAL A 253 25.68 -6.19 3.04
CA VAL A 253 25.45 -6.30 4.50
C VAL A 253 26.76 -6.22 5.28
N HIS A 254 27.78 -7.00 4.90
CA HIS A 254 29.11 -6.96 5.53
C HIS A 254 29.71 -5.54 5.55
N ARG A 255 29.65 -4.86 4.40
CA ARG A 255 30.18 -3.50 4.24
C ARG A 255 29.37 -2.47 5.03
N LEU A 256 28.08 -2.71 5.22
CA LEU A 256 27.18 -1.89 6.03
C LEU A 256 27.46 -2.04 7.52
N VAL A 257 27.51 -3.26 8.07
CA VAL A 257 27.86 -3.52 9.49
C VAL A 257 29.18 -2.82 9.86
N ARG A 258 30.24 -3.06 9.06
CA ARG A 258 31.57 -2.45 9.29
C ARG A 258 31.66 -0.94 9.02
N ALA A 259 30.61 -0.35 8.42
CA ALA A 259 30.47 1.10 8.30
C ALA A 259 29.67 1.70 9.48
N LEU A 260 28.69 0.98 10.01
CA LEU A 260 27.92 1.37 11.20
C LEU A 260 28.83 1.40 12.45
N ASP A 261 29.77 0.46 12.58
CA ASP A 261 30.83 0.48 13.61
C ASP A 261 31.80 1.68 13.48
N ARG A 262 31.63 2.52 12.45
CA ARG A 262 32.44 3.70 12.12
C ARG A 262 31.57 4.91 11.75
N ALA A 263 30.30 4.90 12.18
CA ALA A 263 29.38 6.03 12.02
C ALA A 263 29.85 7.25 12.84
N GLY A 264 29.26 8.43 12.57
CA GLY A 264 29.65 9.70 13.20
C GLY A 264 30.53 10.62 12.32
N THR A 265 30.67 10.32 11.03
CA THR A 265 31.17 11.30 10.04
C THR A 265 30.26 11.32 8.82
N ALA A 266 29.94 12.50 8.29
CA ALA A 266 29.04 12.64 7.13
C ALA A 266 29.48 11.81 5.89
N LYS A 267 30.78 11.53 5.76
CA LYS A 267 31.33 10.63 4.71
C LYS A 267 30.98 9.15 4.96
N ALA A 268 30.93 8.70 6.21
CA ALA A 268 30.44 7.37 6.55
C ALA A 268 28.92 7.28 6.32
N GLU A 269 28.16 8.30 6.70
CA GLU A 269 26.70 8.37 6.52
C GLU A 269 26.32 8.36 5.03
N ALA A 270 26.94 9.20 4.21
CA ALA A 270 26.73 9.21 2.76
C ALA A 270 27.01 7.83 2.14
N ARG A 271 28.11 7.16 2.53
CA ARG A 271 28.43 5.80 2.08
C ARG A 271 27.42 4.76 2.56
N ILE A 272 26.85 4.90 3.75
CA ILE A 272 25.79 4.02 4.25
C ILE A 272 24.52 4.20 3.40
N THR A 273 24.14 5.44 3.11
CA THR A 273 23.02 5.76 2.22
C THR A 273 23.24 5.22 0.80
N GLU A 274 24.44 5.36 0.21
CA GLU A 274 24.79 4.76 -1.08
C GLU A 274 24.64 3.22 -1.10
N MET A 275 24.93 2.55 0.02
CA MET A 275 24.78 1.09 0.13
C MET A 275 23.31 0.68 0.35
N ALA A 276 22.55 1.44 1.13
CA ALA A 276 21.12 1.22 1.37
C ALA A 276 20.25 1.55 0.13
N ALA A 277 20.70 2.47 -0.72
CA ALA A 277 20.05 2.81 -1.99
C ALA A 277 20.00 1.64 -2.99
N MET A 278 20.80 0.59 -2.79
CA MET A 278 20.78 -0.62 -3.62
C MET A 278 19.80 -1.70 -3.09
N ALA A 279 19.15 -1.50 -1.94
CA ALA A 279 18.37 -2.53 -1.27
C ALA A 279 17.23 -3.09 -2.13
N ARG A 280 16.41 -2.22 -2.75
CA ARG A 280 15.36 -2.62 -3.71
C ARG A 280 15.93 -3.50 -4.81
N ASN A 281 17.02 -3.06 -5.44
CA ASN A 281 17.57 -3.72 -6.62
C ASN A 281 18.15 -5.11 -6.27
N TYR A 282 18.76 -5.29 -5.10
CA TYR A 282 19.13 -6.62 -4.59
C TYR A 282 17.91 -7.46 -4.25
N GLY A 283 16.90 -6.87 -3.60
CA GLY A 283 15.65 -7.55 -3.27
C GLY A 283 14.97 -8.14 -4.51
N THR A 284 14.75 -7.34 -5.56
CA THR A 284 14.16 -7.80 -6.83
C THR A 284 15.01 -8.90 -7.47
N VAL A 285 16.33 -8.74 -7.57
CA VAL A 285 17.19 -9.75 -8.21
C VAL A 285 17.20 -11.08 -7.47
N VAL A 286 17.18 -11.08 -6.14
CA VAL A 286 17.12 -12.30 -5.33
C VAL A 286 15.71 -12.91 -5.36
N PHE A 287 14.66 -12.09 -5.33
CA PHE A 287 13.28 -12.55 -5.48
C PHE A 287 13.09 -13.27 -6.82
N ASP A 288 13.50 -12.64 -7.94
CA ASP A 288 13.47 -13.22 -9.28
C ASP A 288 14.26 -14.55 -9.36
N ALA A 289 15.38 -14.65 -8.64
CA ALA A 289 16.23 -15.84 -8.63
C ALA A 289 15.66 -16.99 -7.77
N VAL A 290 15.01 -16.67 -6.64
CA VAL A 290 14.30 -17.66 -5.81
C VAL A 290 13.06 -18.17 -6.54
N ASP A 291 12.26 -17.28 -7.11
CA ASP A 291 11.06 -17.62 -7.90
C ASP A 291 11.42 -18.55 -9.06
N ALA A 292 12.46 -18.21 -9.84
CA ALA A 292 12.95 -19.08 -10.91
C ALA A 292 13.52 -20.42 -10.40
N ALA A 293 14.24 -20.46 -9.28
CA ALA A 293 14.80 -21.70 -8.74
C ALA A 293 13.71 -22.64 -8.19
N LEU A 294 12.63 -22.09 -7.62
CA LEU A 294 11.50 -22.86 -7.11
C LEU A 294 10.51 -23.27 -8.22
N GLY A 295 10.34 -22.44 -9.25
CA GLY A 295 9.49 -22.73 -10.40
C GLY A 295 10.02 -23.83 -11.32
N ASN A 296 11.32 -24.15 -11.25
CA ASN A 296 11.96 -25.27 -11.96
C ASN A 296 12.22 -26.49 -11.04
N LEU A 297 11.53 -26.61 -9.90
CA LEU A 297 11.74 -27.69 -8.93
C LEU A 297 10.86 -28.92 -9.26
N ASP A 298 11.30 -29.72 -10.23
CA ASP A 298 10.60 -30.94 -10.66
C ASP A 298 10.85 -32.17 -9.75
N GLU A 299 11.96 -32.20 -9.00
CA GLU A 299 12.32 -33.32 -8.11
C GLU A 299 12.28 -32.96 -6.61
N PRO A 300 11.95 -33.92 -5.72
CA PRO A 300 12.11 -33.75 -4.28
C PRO A 300 13.55 -33.46 -3.87
N LEU A 301 13.72 -32.50 -2.96
CA LEU A 301 15.03 -32.08 -2.45
C LEU A 301 15.77 -33.22 -1.76
N ARG A 302 17.09 -33.23 -1.93
CA ARG A 302 18.05 -34.14 -1.31
C ARG A 302 19.23 -33.29 -0.81
N ASP A 303 19.68 -33.47 0.41
CA ASP A 303 20.95 -32.84 0.87
C ASP A 303 22.16 -33.69 0.45
N GLN A 304 23.37 -33.16 0.61
CA GLN A 304 24.61 -33.88 0.29
C GLN A 304 24.84 -35.09 1.22
N ASP A 305 24.42 -34.98 2.49
CA ASP A 305 24.23 -36.12 3.39
C ASP A 305 22.77 -36.60 3.27
N THR A 306 22.52 -37.61 2.46
CA THR A 306 21.18 -38.17 2.23
C THR A 306 20.55 -38.85 3.46
N ARG A 307 21.24 -38.82 4.61
CA ARG A 307 20.76 -39.28 5.92
C ARG A 307 20.14 -38.14 6.75
N ARG A 308 19.93 -36.96 6.17
CA ARG A 308 19.34 -35.79 6.82
C ARG A 308 18.41 -35.03 5.85
N PRO A 309 17.28 -34.48 6.32
CA PRO A 309 16.50 -33.53 5.53
C PRO A 309 17.24 -32.20 5.39
N TRP A 310 16.90 -31.41 4.37
CA TRP A 310 17.55 -30.13 4.09
C TRP A 310 17.40 -29.13 5.27
N ARG A 311 18.53 -28.69 5.85
CA ARG A 311 18.55 -27.76 7.00
C ARG A 311 19.47 -26.55 6.78
N SER A 312 19.17 -25.46 7.47
CA SER A 312 20.03 -24.27 7.56
C SER A 312 20.08 -23.71 8.98
N PRO A 313 21.19 -23.87 9.73
CA PRO A 313 21.35 -23.26 11.05
C PRO A 313 21.30 -21.72 11.05
N HIS A 314 21.52 -21.10 9.89
CA HIS A 314 21.40 -19.66 9.72
C HIS A 314 19.94 -19.19 9.77
N LEU A 315 18.96 -20.02 9.35
CA LEU A 315 17.54 -19.68 9.47
C LEU A 315 17.11 -19.63 10.94
N THR A 316 17.52 -20.59 11.76
CA THR A 316 17.22 -20.59 13.20
C THR A 316 17.86 -19.38 13.91
N ARG A 317 19.12 -19.02 13.56
CA ARG A 317 19.78 -17.82 14.09
C ARG A 317 19.13 -16.52 13.59
N TRP A 318 18.59 -16.50 12.38
CA TRP A 318 17.81 -15.39 11.88
C TRP A 318 16.52 -15.21 12.69
N ARG A 319 15.75 -16.29 12.91
CA ARG A 319 14.52 -16.26 13.72
C ARG A 319 14.75 -15.86 15.17
N ALA A 320 15.87 -16.24 15.78
CA ALA A 320 16.22 -15.79 17.13
C ALA A 320 16.34 -14.25 17.26
N GLU A 321 16.73 -13.55 16.18
CA GLU A 321 16.96 -12.09 16.19
C GLU A 321 15.80 -11.27 15.62
N VAL A 322 15.05 -11.79 14.63
CA VAL A 322 13.93 -11.07 13.97
C VAL A 322 12.55 -11.67 14.17
N GLY A 323 12.45 -12.89 14.70
CA GLY A 323 11.20 -13.63 14.82
C GLY A 323 10.47 -13.83 13.48
N HIS A 324 9.14 -13.76 13.52
CA HIS A 324 8.25 -13.97 12.39
C HIS A 324 7.36 -12.75 12.17
N LEU A 325 7.46 -12.12 10.99
CA LEU A 325 6.63 -10.94 10.65
C LEU A 325 5.16 -11.31 10.43
N ARG A 326 4.90 -12.53 9.96
CA ARG A 326 3.56 -13.11 9.77
C ARG A 326 3.21 -13.98 10.96
N GLY A 327 1.97 -13.88 11.47
CA GLY A 327 1.45 -14.81 12.47
C GLY A 327 1.01 -16.16 11.88
N PRO A 328 0.69 -17.17 12.72
CA PRO A 328 0.47 -18.56 12.31
C PRO A 328 -0.54 -18.78 11.17
N ALA A 329 -1.60 -17.98 11.10
CA ALA A 329 -2.62 -18.06 10.04
C ALA A 329 -2.08 -17.73 8.62
N GLY A 330 -0.84 -17.25 8.50
CA GLY A 330 -0.12 -17.07 7.23
C GLY A 330 0.93 -18.13 6.92
N TRP A 331 0.99 -19.23 7.69
CA TRP A 331 1.98 -20.31 7.55
C TRP A 331 1.37 -21.62 7.01
N GLU A 332 0.28 -21.53 6.26
CA GLU A 332 -0.40 -22.67 5.61
C GLU A 332 0.24 -23.08 4.27
N GLN A 333 1.42 -22.54 3.94
CA GLN A 333 2.18 -22.96 2.77
C GLN A 333 2.57 -24.45 2.88
N PRO A 334 2.20 -25.31 1.91
CA PRO A 334 2.73 -26.66 1.85
C PRO A 334 4.26 -26.62 1.73
N PRO A 335 5.00 -27.36 2.56
CA PRO A 335 6.46 -27.36 2.51
C PRO A 335 6.95 -27.98 1.19
N LEU A 336 8.12 -27.54 0.73
CA LEU A 336 8.82 -28.17 -0.40
C LEU A 336 9.01 -29.67 -0.16
N ALA A 337 8.85 -30.46 -1.22
CA ALA A 337 9.07 -31.90 -1.16
C ALA A 337 10.54 -32.20 -0.84
N ASP A 338 10.77 -33.07 0.14
CA ASP A 338 12.09 -33.59 0.53
C ASP A 338 12.03 -35.12 0.46
N ALA A 339 13.04 -35.72 -0.17
CA ALA A 339 13.19 -37.17 -0.36
C ALA A 339 13.47 -37.91 0.96
N HIS A 340 13.97 -37.21 1.98
CA HIS A 340 14.18 -37.78 3.31
C HIS A 340 12.83 -38.04 4.00
N PRO A 341 12.64 -39.19 4.70
CA PRO A 341 11.41 -39.45 5.44
C PRO A 341 11.10 -38.33 6.45
N ASP A 342 12.09 -37.93 7.26
CA ASP A 342 11.98 -36.89 8.29
C ASP A 342 11.87 -35.45 7.75
N GLY A 343 11.83 -35.25 6.43
CA GLY A 343 11.54 -33.93 5.85
C GLY A 343 10.08 -33.52 6.09
N PRO A 344 9.77 -32.23 6.32
CA PRO A 344 8.41 -31.80 6.69
C PRO A 344 7.38 -32.15 5.61
N LYS A 345 6.25 -32.74 6.02
CA LYS A 345 5.16 -33.14 5.11
C LYS A 345 3.86 -32.34 5.28
N LEU A 346 3.78 -31.48 6.32
CA LEU A 346 2.64 -30.62 6.66
C LEU A 346 3.08 -29.15 6.79
N PRO A 347 2.21 -28.15 6.52
CA PRO A 347 2.50 -26.74 6.74
C PRO A 347 2.92 -26.41 8.17
N LEU A 348 3.75 -25.39 8.37
CA LEU A 348 4.24 -25.02 9.70
C LEU A 348 3.09 -24.67 10.67
N ALA A 349 2.02 -24.03 10.19
CA ALA A 349 0.80 -23.75 10.96
C ALA A 349 0.20 -25.00 11.65
N GLN A 350 0.39 -26.19 11.05
CA GLN A 350 -0.12 -27.47 11.53
C GLN A 350 0.93 -28.27 12.31
N ARG A 351 2.22 -27.90 12.21
CA ARG A 351 3.34 -28.58 12.90
C ARG A 351 3.72 -27.94 14.23
N ILE A 352 3.47 -26.64 14.40
CA ILE A 352 3.95 -25.91 15.59
C ILE A 352 3.31 -26.37 16.91
N GLY A 353 1.99 -26.51 16.98
CA GLY A 353 1.30 -26.80 18.24
C GLY A 353 1.63 -25.78 19.33
N ASP A 354 2.20 -26.26 20.45
CA ASP A 354 2.70 -25.45 21.57
C ASP A 354 4.24 -25.25 21.54
N GLU A 355 4.94 -25.66 20.47
CA GLU A 355 6.39 -25.51 20.33
C GLU A 355 6.84 -24.09 19.93
N ASP A 356 8.14 -23.79 20.06
CA ASP A 356 8.73 -22.54 19.56
C ASP A 356 8.70 -22.51 18.02
N PRO A 357 8.09 -21.47 17.39
CA PRO A 357 8.11 -21.31 15.94
C PRO A 357 9.51 -21.39 15.32
N ALA A 358 10.53 -20.87 16.02
CA ALA A 358 11.92 -20.83 15.54
C ALA A 358 12.61 -22.20 15.55
N THR A 359 12.11 -23.18 16.33
CA THR A 359 12.58 -24.57 16.32
C THR A 359 11.80 -25.46 15.36
N ALA A 360 10.52 -25.15 15.14
CA ALA A 360 9.64 -25.91 14.24
C ALA A 360 9.81 -25.54 12.75
N GLU A 361 10.22 -24.31 12.42
CA GLU A 361 10.43 -23.87 11.03
C GLU A 361 11.59 -24.61 10.35
N ALA A 362 11.33 -25.09 9.13
CA ALA A 362 12.31 -25.65 8.22
C ALA A 362 12.47 -24.74 6.98
N PRO A 363 13.63 -24.77 6.30
CA PRO A 363 13.82 -24.05 5.03
C PRO A 363 12.74 -24.35 3.97
N HIS A 364 12.11 -25.52 4.03
CA HIS A 364 11.00 -25.96 3.15
C HIS A 364 9.71 -25.14 3.30
N ASP A 365 9.48 -24.46 4.43
CA ASP A 365 8.23 -23.73 4.71
C ASP A 365 8.12 -22.40 3.94
N LEU A 366 9.21 -21.95 3.29
CA LEU A 366 9.30 -20.74 2.47
C LEU A 366 8.93 -19.41 3.17
N LEU A 367 8.80 -19.38 4.51
CA LEU A 367 8.52 -18.13 5.23
C LEU A 367 9.61 -17.08 5.03
N TRP A 368 10.87 -17.50 4.89
CA TRP A 368 12.00 -16.63 4.52
C TRP A 368 11.85 -15.96 3.13
N PHE A 369 11.10 -16.57 2.20
CA PHE A 369 10.78 -15.99 0.90
C PHE A 369 9.58 -15.02 1.00
N ALA A 370 8.60 -15.35 1.86
CA ALA A 370 7.52 -14.42 2.21
C ALA A 370 8.04 -13.17 2.97
N ASP A 371 9.02 -13.31 3.87
CA ASP A 371 9.72 -12.20 4.53
C ASP A 371 10.41 -11.26 3.52
N LEU A 372 11.06 -11.82 2.50
CA LEU A 372 11.69 -11.05 1.41
C LEU A 372 10.63 -10.26 0.62
N ALA A 373 9.50 -10.88 0.31
CA ALA A 373 8.40 -10.22 -0.38
C ALA A 373 7.75 -9.12 0.48
N ASP A 374 7.58 -9.34 1.78
CA ASP A 374 7.08 -8.32 2.71
C ASP A 374 8.07 -7.15 2.89
N ALA A 375 9.38 -7.41 2.84
CA ALA A 375 10.39 -6.38 2.85
C ALA A 375 10.46 -5.60 1.51
N LEU A 376 10.11 -6.23 0.38
CA LEU A 376 9.99 -5.60 -0.92
C LEU A 376 8.70 -4.77 -1.08
N ALA A 377 7.58 -5.21 -0.51
CA ALA A 377 6.26 -4.61 -0.73
C ALA A 377 6.20 -3.06 -0.54
N PRO A 378 6.86 -2.45 0.47
CA PRO A 378 6.91 -0.99 0.64
C PRO A 378 7.52 -0.25 -0.56
N PHE A 379 8.49 -0.85 -1.23
CA PHE A 379 9.13 -0.30 -2.44
C PHE A 379 8.23 -0.37 -3.68
N TYR A 380 7.09 -1.07 -3.58
CA TYR A 380 5.99 -1.11 -4.55
C TYR A 380 4.70 -0.47 -4.01
N GLY A 381 4.76 0.33 -2.93
CA GLY A 381 3.60 1.05 -2.37
C GLY A 381 2.61 0.20 -1.56
N ASN A 382 2.97 -1.04 -1.25
CA ASN A 382 2.18 -2.00 -0.48
C ASN A 382 2.74 -2.13 0.96
N ARG A 383 1.89 -2.47 1.94
CA ARG A 383 2.35 -2.65 3.34
C ARG A 383 3.04 -3.99 3.58
N SER A 384 2.62 -5.00 2.83
CA SER A 384 3.07 -6.39 2.84
C SER A 384 2.72 -7.01 1.47
N ALA A 385 3.29 -8.17 1.15
CA ALA A 385 2.96 -8.92 -0.05
C ALA A 385 1.62 -9.68 0.12
N VAL A 386 0.84 -9.76 -0.96
CA VAL A 386 -0.29 -10.69 -1.02
C VAL A 386 0.27 -12.09 -1.27
N VAL A 387 -0.07 -13.05 -0.41
CA VAL A 387 0.36 -14.44 -0.50
C VAL A 387 -0.84 -15.30 -0.85
N ARG A 388 -0.69 -16.16 -1.85
CA ARG A 388 -1.57 -17.31 -2.06
C ARG A 388 -0.76 -18.58 -1.90
N HIS A 389 -1.26 -19.50 -1.07
CA HIS A 389 -0.60 -20.76 -0.78
C HIS A 389 -0.88 -21.76 -1.90
N GLU A 390 0.12 -21.99 -2.74
CA GLU A 390 0.05 -22.78 -3.96
C GLU A 390 1.23 -23.79 -3.99
N ARG A 391 1.29 -24.67 -4.99
CA ARG A 391 2.39 -25.64 -5.17
C ARG A 391 3.04 -25.44 -6.55
N PRO A 392 4.38 -25.56 -6.67
CA PRO A 392 5.34 -25.91 -5.62
C PRO A 392 5.71 -24.75 -4.67
N LEU A 393 5.42 -23.49 -5.05
CA LEU A 393 5.74 -22.28 -4.30
C LEU A 393 4.47 -21.41 -4.06
N PRO A 394 4.47 -20.51 -3.06
CA PRO A 394 3.40 -19.52 -2.92
C PRO A 394 3.45 -18.50 -4.06
N LEU A 395 2.29 -18.09 -4.58
CA LEU A 395 2.20 -16.94 -5.48
C LEU A 395 2.28 -15.65 -4.63
N LEU A 396 3.39 -14.92 -4.78
CA LEU A 396 3.71 -13.70 -4.05
C LEU A 396 3.47 -12.48 -4.94
N ALA A 397 2.42 -11.70 -4.65
CA ALA A 397 1.94 -10.64 -5.53
C ALA A 397 1.96 -9.24 -4.87
N TYR A 398 2.43 -8.26 -5.65
CA TYR A 398 2.33 -6.82 -5.38
C TYR A 398 1.25 -6.12 -6.24
N LEU A 399 0.46 -6.92 -6.99
CA LEU A 399 -0.30 -6.47 -8.16
C LEU A 399 -1.64 -5.79 -7.84
N SER A 400 -1.90 -4.74 -8.62
CA SER A 400 -3.18 -4.02 -8.79
C SER A 400 -3.72 -3.29 -7.55
N PRO A 401 -4.40 -2.15 -7.73
CA PRO A 401 -4.87 -1.35 -6.61
C PRO A 401 -5.89 -2.12 -5.80
N GLN A 402 -5.49 -2.49 -4.57
CA GLN A 402 -6.38 -2.92 -3.50
C GLN A 402 -7.56 -1.93 -3.37
N PRO A 403 -8.73 -2.34 -2.84
CA PRO A 403 -9.78 -1.39 -2.47
C PRO A 403 -9.24 -0.24 -1.60
N GLU A 404 -8.33 -0.53 -0.68
CA GLU A 404 -7.59 0.46 0.12
C GLU A 404 -6.68 1.40 -0.68
N GLU A 405 -6.23 1.01 -1.88
CA GLU A 405 -5.46 1.90 -2.76
C GLU A 405 -6.37 2.79 -3.61
N LEU A 406 -7.53 2.29 -4.05
CA LEU A 406 -8.60 3.12 -4.58
C LEU A 406 -9.12 4.10 -3.51
N GLU A 407 -9.29 3.67 -2.26
CA GLU A 407 -9.57 4.57 -1.14
C GLU A 407 -8.43 5.56 -0.88
N ARG A 408 -7.15 5.16 -0.93
CA ARG A 408 -6.02 6.12 -0.93
C ARG A 408 -6.14 7.15 -2.05
N ARG A 409 -6.48 6.73 -3.28
CA ARG A 409 -6.69 7.61 -4.44
C ARG A 409 -7.87 8.58 -4.23
N ARG A 410 -9.00 8.08 -3.70
CA ARG A 410 -10.24 8.83 -3.41
C ARG A 410 -10.12 9.77 -2.20
N ALA A 411 -9.57 9.33 -1.07
CA ALA A 411 -9.50 10.08 0.19
C ALA A 411 -8.22 10.94 0.33
N GLY A 412 -7.76 11.53 -0.78
CA GLY A 412 -6.49 12.26 -0.83
C GLY A 412 -6.45 13.58 -0.02
N SER A 413 -7.61 14.10 0.36
CA SER A 413 -7.80 15.26 1.23
C SER A 413 -9.17 15.17 1.91
N VAL A 414 -9.39 15.98 2.95
CA VAL A 414 -10.66 16.07 3.68
C VAL A 414 -11.86 16.40 2.77
N PRO A 415 -11.78 17.38 1.84
CA PRO A 415 -12.84 17.63 0.85
C PRO A 415 -13.18 16.40 -0.02
N LEU A 416 -12.17 15.70 -0.54
CA LEU A 416 -12.33 14.54 -1.42
C LEU A 416 -12.98 13.36 -0.66
N ALA A 417 -12.49 13.09 0.56
CA ALA A 417 -13.04 12.06 1.43
C ALA A 417 -14.50 12.36 1.83
N ALA A 418 -14.83 13.61 2.14
CA ALA A 418 -16.21 14.02 2.45
C ALA A 418 -17.13 13.91 1.22
N ALA A 419 -16.69 14.33 0.03
CA ALA A 419 -17.47 14.28 -1.21
C ALA A 419 -17.86 12.85 -1.59
N GLY A 420 -16.90 11.91 -1.59
CA GLY A 420 -17.15 10.51 -1.95
C GLY A 420 -18.19 9.83 -1.04
N VAL A 421 -18.15 10.10 0.27
CA VAL A 421 -19.14 9.56 1.22
C VAL A 421 -20.49 10.26 1.07
N ALA A 422 -20.51 11.59 0.90
CA ALA A 422 -21.74 12.35 0.70
C ALA A 422 -22.50 11.89 -0.54
N GLN A 423 -21.80 11.61 -1.65
CA GLN A 423 -22.42 11.11 -2.88
C GLN A 423 -23.08 9.74 -2.69
N LEU A 424 -22.45 8.80 -1.96
CA LEU A 424 -23.08 7.51 -1.64
C LEU A 424 -24.36 7.71 -0.81
N VAL A 425 -24.35 8.62 0.16
CA VAL A 425 -25.54 8.95 0.98
C VAL A 425 -26.65 9.58 0.13
N MET A 426 -26.31 10.40 -0.87
CA MET A 426 -27.27 10.98 -1.82
C MET A 426 -27.96 9.92 -2.68
N PHE A 427 -27.24 8.86 -3.06
CA PHE A 427 -27.82 7.70 -3.74
C PHE A 427 -28.53 6.72 -2.80
N GLY A 428 -28.80 7.11 -1.56
CA GLY A 428 -29.62 6.38 -0.59
C GLY A 428 -28.87 5.45 0.35
N ALA A 429 -27.54 5.36 0.26
CA ALA A 429 -26.74 4.56 1.20
C ALA A 429 -26.83 5.15 2.61
N GLN A 430 -27.40 4.41 3.56
CA GLN A 430 -27.61 4.93 4.91
C GLN A 430 -26.32 4.86 5.75
N PRO A 431 -25.86 5.97 6.38
CA PRO A 431 -24.78 5.93 7.35
C PRO A 431 -25.09 4.96 8.50
N PRO A 432 -24.11 4.14 8.95
CA PRO A 432 -24.37 3.15 9.98
C PRO A 432 -24.74 3.84 11.31
N PRO A 433 -25.78 3.38 12.04
CA PRO A 433 -26.29 4.06 13.24
C PRO A 433 -25.28 4.10 14.40
N ARG A 434 -24.21 3.30 14.32
CA ARG A 434 -23.03 3.34 15.16
C ARG A 434 -21.80 3.12 14.29
N CYS A 435 -20.72 3.80 14.64
CA CYS A 435 -19.38 3.64 14.10
C CYS A 435 -18.37 4.09 15.17
N GLY A 436 -17.12 3.60 15.11
CA GLY A 436 -16.00 4.02 15.95
C GLY A 436 -15.22 5.20 15.37
N GLY A 437 -14.89 5.16 14.07
CA GLY A 437 -14.15 6.22 13.36
C GLY A 437 -14.66 6.49 11.94
N TRP A 438 -13.96 7.37 11.20
CA TRP A 438 -14.31 7.73 9.82
C TRP A 438 -14.20 6.54 8.85
N ALA A 439 -13.13 5.74 8.95
CA ALA A 439 -12.95 4.56 8.10
C ALA A 439 -14.08 3.53 8.26
N GLU A 440 -14.62 3.35 9.48
CA GLU A 440 -15.76 2.48 9.74
C GLU A 440 -17.08 3.07 9.21
N LEU A 441 -17.21 4.40 9.20
CA LEU A 441 -18.32 5.09 8.53
C LEU A 441 -18.24 4.90 7.01
N VAL A 442 -17.06 5.07 6.39
CA VAL A 442 -16.82 4.81 4.95
C VAL A 442 -17.17 3.37 4.58
N ALA A 443 -16.66 2.39 5.34
CA ALA A 443 -16.93 0.98 5.10
C ALA A 443 -18.43 0.65 5.26
N GLY A 444 -19.10 1.19 6.28
CA GLY A 444 -20.53 1.02 6.51
C GLY A 444 -21.40 1.64 5.41
N VAL A 445 -21.08 2.86 4.95
CA VAL A 445 -21.77 3.52 3.83
C VAL A 445 -21.53 2.78 2.51
N THR A 446 -20.31 2.32 2.24
CA THR A 446 -19.98 1.53 1.04
C THR A 446 -20.71 0.18 1.03
N ALA A 447 -20.81 -0.49 2.19
CA ALA A 447 -21.59 -1.71 2.33
C ALA A 447 -23.10 -1.46 2.10
N ALA A 448 -23.65 -0.38 2.69
CA ALA A 448 -25.03 0.04 2.49
C ALA A 448 -25.34 0.45 1.04
N ALA A 449 -24.37 1.02 0.32
CA ALA A 449 -24.51 1.39 -1.09
C ALA A 449 -24.84 0.19 -1.97
N SER A 450 -24.22 -0.97 -1.72
CA SER A 450 -24.56 -2.24 -2.40
C SER A 450 -26.05 -2.60 -2.28
N VAL A 451 -26.65 -2.34 -1.12
CA VAL A 451 -28.05 -2.64 -0.84
C VAL A 451 -28.96 -1.58 -1.49
N ALA A 452 -28.54 -0.32 -1.46
CA ALA A 452 -29.23 0.77 -2.16
C ALA A 452 -29.24 0.53 -3.69
N GLU A 453 -28.11 0.19 -4.29
CA GLU A 453 -27.96 -0.16 -5.72
C GLU A 453 -28.89 -1.33 -6.10
N ALA A 454 -28.86 -2.42 -5.34
CA ALA A 454 -29.74 -3.57 -5.56
C ALA A 454 -31.25 -3.23 -5.40
N SER A 455 -31.58 -2.18 -4.65
CA SER A 455 -32.96 -1.72 -4.41
C SER A 455 -33.42 -0.60 -5.35
N THR A 456 -32.51 0.05 -6.08
CA THR A 456 -32.79 1.25 -6.88
C THR A 456 -32.45 1.11 -8.36
N GLY A 457 -31.71 0.08 -8.74
CA GLY A 457 -31.21 -0.13 -10.11
C GLY A 457 -29.99 0.72 -10.43
N GLY A 458 -29.32 0.38 -11.54
CA GLY A 458 -28.40 1.30 -12.21
C GLY A 458 -29.17 2.44 -12.87
N PHE A 459 -28.50 3.54 -13.17
CA PHE A 459 -29.10 4.65 -13.91
C PHE A 459 -29.30 4.25 -15.38
N PRO A 460 -30.54 4.21 -15.89
CA PRO A 460 -30.81 3.78 -17.26
C PRO A 460 -30.27 4.81 -18.26
N ILE A 461 -29.20 4.45 -18.95
CA ILE A 461 -28.67 5.22 -20.08
C ILE A 461 -29.65 5.08 -21.27
N PRO A 462 -30.17 6.19 -21.82
CA PRO A 462 -30.98 6.15 -23.04
C PRO A 462 -30.21 5.51 -24.20
N ALA A 463 -30.91 4.74 -25.05
CA ALA A 463 -30.28 3.93 -26.09
C ALA A 463 -29.44 4.79 -27.06
N GLU A 464 -29.94 5.98 -27.39
CA GLU A 464 -29.31 7.03 -28.18
C GLU A 464 -27.97 7.53 -27.63
N LEU A 465 -27.74 7.40 -26.33
CA LEU A 465 -26.47 7.75 -25.66
C LEU A 465 -25.58 6.53 -25.38
N SER A 466 -26.11 5.30 -25.47
CA SER A 466 -25.35 4.09 -25.12
C SER A 466 -24.11 3.87 -25.97
N SER A 467 -24.07 4.44 -27.18
CA SER A 467 -22.98 4.39 -28.16
C SER A 467 -21.87 5.43 -27.93
N VAL A 468 -22.02 6.38 -27.01
CA VAL A 468 -20.99 7.41 -26.76
C VAL A 468 -19.95 7.00 -25.71
N GLU A 469 -20.19 5.91 -24.98
CA GLU A 469 -19.22 5.29 -24.08
C GLU A 469 -17.94 4.91 -24.86
N GLY A 470 -16.78 5.40 -24.40
CA GLY A 470 -15.49 5.18 -25.06
C GLY A 470 -15.21 6.09 -26.27
N SER A 471 -16.14 6.98 -26.65
CA SER A 471 -15.90 7.97 -27.72
C SER A 471 -14.95 9.08 -27.26
N LEU A 472 -14.30 9.75 -28.22
CA LEU A 472 -13.36 10.83 -27.96
C LEU A 472 -13.99 12.21 -28.22
N VAL A 473 -13.87 13.12 -27.25
CA VAL A 473 -14.37 14.50 -27.28
C VAL A 473 -13.25 15.41 -26.80
N ALA A 474 -12.81 16.38 -27.62
CA ALA A 474 -11.63 17.22 -27.34
C ALA A 474 -10.36 16.41 -26.97
N GLY A 475 -10.24 15.16 -27.47
CA GLY A 475 -9.15 14.24 -27.12
C GLY A 475 -9.35 13.43 -25.83
N LEU A 476 -10.44 13.66 -25.09
CA LEU A 476 -10.79 12.96 -23.85
C LEU A 476 -11.79 11.82 -24.11
N THR A 477 -11.64 10.70 -23.42
CA THR A 477 -12.54 9.54 -23.50
C THR A 477 -13.78 9.73 -22.62
N VAL A 478 -14.97 9.53 -23.18
CA VAL A 478 -16.25 9.60 -22.44
C VAL A 478 -16.53 8.29 -21.68
N GLU A 479 -16.85 8.39 -20.39
CA GLU A 479 -17.41 7.30 -19.56
C GLU A 479 -18.81 7.68 -19.05
N LEU A 480 -19.75 6.74 -18.96
CA LEU A 480 -21.15 7.00 -18.58
C LEU A 480 -21.49 6.59 -17.14
N GLY A 481 -22.32 7.41 -16.49
CA GLY A 481 -22.70 7.33 -15.08
C GLY A 481 -23.68 6.22 -14.72
N ARG A 482 -23.42 4.97 -15.14
CA ARG A 482 -24.36 3.82 -15.01
C ARG A 482 -24.65 3.39 -13.57
N GLU A 483 -23.70 3.59 -12.64
CA GLU A 483 -23.69 2.98 -11.31
C GLU A 483 -23.48 4.03 -10.20
N PRO A 484 -24.27 4.03 -9.11
CA PRO A 484 -24.07 4.88 -7.94
C PRO A 484 -22.64 4.85 -7.36
N ARG A 485 -22.00 3.67 -7.21
CA ARG A 485 -20.59 3.56 -6.82
C ARG A 485 -19.62 4.28 -7.75
N ARG A 486 -19.83 4.19 -9.07
CA ARG A 486 -18.97 4.80 -10.09
C ARG A 486 -19.06 6.32 -10.04
N LEU A 487 -20.28 6.85 -9.92
CA LEU A 487 -20.54 8.27 -9.70
C LEU A 487 -19.96 8.77 -8.37
N ALA A 488 -19.98 7.95 -7.31
CA ALA A 488 -19.32 8.28 -6.04
C ALA A 488 -17.79 8.21 -6.09
N GLU A 489 -17.21 7.34 -6.93
CA GLU A 489 -15.77 7.38 -7.23
C GLU A 489 -15.39 8.66 -7.96
N TRP A 490 -16.16 9.05 -9.00
CA TRP A 490 -15.94 10.31 -9.70
C TRP A 490 -16.05 11.50 -8.74
N SER A 491 -17.10 11.53 -7.90
CA SER A 491 -17.32 12.58 -6.88
C SER A 491 -16.19 12.63 -5.84
N GLY A 492 -15.71 11.47 -5.38
CA GLY A 492 -14.59 11.36 -4.46
C GLY A 492 -13.25 11.76 -5.08
N TYR A 493 -13.02 11.52 -6.38
CA TYR A 493 -11.83 11.97 -7.08
C TYR A 493 -11.89 13.47 -7.43
N MET A 494 -13.06 13.96 -7.83
CA MET A 494 -13.28 15.35 -8.27
C MET A 494 -13.50 16.32 -7.11
N GLY A 495 -13.97 15.86 -5.95
CA GLY A 495 -14.18 16.69 -4.76
C GLY A 495 -15.47 17.50 -4.76
N ASN A 496 -16.38 17.20 -5.69
CA ASN A 496 -17.70 17.77 -5.81
C ASN A 496 -18.77 16.67 -5.78
N CYS A 497 -19.98 17.04 -5.35
CA CYS A 497 -21.15 16.19 -5.42
C CYS A 497 -21.90 16.44 -6.72
N ILE A 498 -21.99 15.44 -7.59
CA ILE A 498 -22.36 15.59 -9.02
C ILE A 498 -23.85 15.28 -9.27
N GLY A 499 -24.66 15.07 -8.23
CA GLY A 499 -26.09 14.79 -8.42
C GLY A 499 -26.90 14.91 -7.14
N GLU A 500 -27.62 16.02 -6.99
CA GLU A 500 -28.58 16.24 -5.91
C GLU A 500 -29.68 15.16 -5.86
N SER A 501 -30.50 15.13 -4.81
CA SER A 501 -31.62 14.15 -4.71
C SER A 501 -32.57 14.19 -5.92
N TRP A 502 -32.73 15.36 -6.54
CA TRP A 502 -33.40 15.54 -7.82
C TRP A 502 -32.80 14.69 -8.95
N TYR A 503 -31.46 14.61 -9.06
CA TYR A 503 -30.77 13.90 -10.14
C TYR A 503 -31.14 12.42 -10.15
N SER A 504 -31.14 11.76 -8.98
CA SER A 504 -31.45 10.33 -8.92
C SER A 504 -32.83 9.97 -9.46
N ASP A 505 -33.83 10.84 -9.31
CA ASP A 505 -35.18 10.61 -9.82
C ASP A 505 -35.36 10.98 -11.30
N GLN A 506 -34.45 11.77 -11.88
CA GLN A 506 -34.49 12.13 -13.31
C GLN A 506 -33.58 11.24 -14.16
N ALA A 507 -32.46 10.78 -13.61
CA ALA A 507 -31.62 9.75 -14.22
C ALA A 507 -32.38 8.42 -14.33
N ARG A 508 -33.19 8.05 -13.32
CA ARG A 508 -34.16 6.92 -13.39
C ARG A 508 -35.17 7.04 -14.53
N LYS A 509 -35.48 8.25 -15.00
CA LYS A 509 -36.39 8.52 -16.13
C LYS A 509 -35.67 8.75 -17.46
N GLY A 510 -34.33 8.61 -17.50
CA GLY A 510 -33.51 8.94 -18.67
C GLY A 510 -33.59 10.41 -19.09
N GLN A 511 -33.89 11.34 -18.16
CA GLN A 511 -34.00 12.78 -18.46
C GLN A 511 -32.70 13.56 -18.23
N CYS A 512 -31.76 12.98 -17.47
CA CYS A 512 -30.40 13.49 -17.30
C CYS A 512 -29.39 12.35 -17.25
N VAL A 513 -28.18 12.59 -17.76
CA VAL A 513 -27.08 11.61 -17.79
C VAL A 513 -25.79 12.30 -17.39
N LEU A 514 -25.13 11.75 -16.36
CA LEU A 514 -23.78 12.12 -16.00
C LEU A 514 -22.75 11.38 -16.85
N MET A 515 -21.70 12.10 -17.23
CA MET A 515 -20.54 11.58 -17.94
C MET A 515 -19.25 12.08 -17.29
N ALA A 516 -18.19 11.28 -17.35
CA ALA A 516 -16.83 11.71 -17.04
C ALA A 516 -16.02 11.78 -18.33
N LEU A 517 -15.30 12.88 -18.52
CA LEU A 517 -14.33 13.05 -19.60
C LEU A 517 -12.96 12.71 -19.04
N ARG A 518 -12.32 11.65 -19.56
CA ARG A 518 -11.03 11.13 -19.05
C ARG A 518 -9.87 11.39 -20.01
N ASP A 519 -8.69 11.66 -19.45
CA ASP A 519 -7.43 11.64 -20.19
C ASP A 519 -7.12 10.18 -20.62
N PRO A 520 -6.95 9.88 -21.92
CA PRO A 520 -6.67 8.53 -22.39
C PRO A 520 -5.26 8.03 -22.05
N ALA A 521 -4.32 8.90 -21.65
CA ALA A 521 -2.94 8.53 -21.34
C ALA A 521 -2.73 8.05 -19.89
N ASP A 522 -3.50 8.58 -18.92
CA ASP A 522 -3.42 8.16 -17.51
C ASP A 522 -4.75 7.73 -16.87
N GLY A 523 -5.86 7.84 -17.61
CA GLY A 523 -7.20 7.41 -17.21
C GLY A 523 -7.89 8.32 -16.19
N ARG A 524 -7.33 9.47 -15.81
CA ARG A 524 -7.96 10.38 -14.84
C ARG A 524 -9.13 11.13 -15.44
N VAL A 525 -10.14 11.42 -14.61
CA VAL A 525 -11.20 12.36 -14.97
C VAL A 525 -10.60 13.77 -15.03
N VAL A 526 -10.88 14.48 -16.12
CA VAL A 526 -10.53 15.89 -16.35
C VAL A 526 -11.73 16.77 -16.01
N ALA A 527 -12.93 16.36 -16.43
CA ALA A 527 -14.18 17.06 -16.15
C ALA A 527 -15.37 16.10 -15.96
N ASN A 528 -16.33 16.53 -15.14
CA ASN A 528 -17.66 15.92 -15.01
C ASN A 528 -18.66 16.72 -15.86
N LEU A 529 -19.60 16.04 -16.50
CA LEU A 529 -20.60 16.60 -17.39
C LEU A 529 -22.00 16.09 -17.00
N ASP A 530 -22.95 16.99 -16.73
CA ASP A 530 -24.39 16.72 -16.65
C ASP A 530 -25.06 17.19 -17.95
N ILE A 531 -25.57 16.25 -18.75
CA ILE A 531 -26.47 16.58 -19.87
C ILE A 531 -27.91 16.27 -19.53
N ARG A 532 -28.80 17.17 -19.92
CA ARG A 532 -30.25 17.07 -19.69
C ARG A 532 -31.03 17.10 -21.00
N ARG A 533 -32.10 16.32 -21.06
CA ARG A 533 -33.03 16.26 -22.21
C ARG A 533 -33.95 17.47 -22.20
N HIS A 534 -34.04 18.16 -23.32
CA HIS A 534 -34.93 19.31 -23.53
C HIS A 534 -35.79 19.11 -24.79
N THR A 535 -36.74 20.01 -25.03
CA THR A 535 -37.46 20.12 -26.32
C THR A 535 -36.48 20.56 -27.43
N GLY A 536 -35.81 19.59 -28.03
CA GLY A 536 -34.86 19.78 -29.14
C GLY A 536 -33.73 18.75 -29.16
N GLY A 537 -33.32 18.21 -28.00
CA GLY A 537 -32.19 17.29 -27.90
C GLY A 537 -31.58 17.23 -26.50
N TRP A 538 -30.26 17.09 -26.45
CA TRP A 538 -29.46 17.12 -25.22
C TRP A 538 -28.76 18.46 -25.08
N HIS A 539 -28.67 18.97 -23.85
CA HIS A 539 -27.95 20.21 -23.53
C HIS A 539 -27.04 20.01 -22.32
N VAL A 540 -25.88 20.67 -22.33
CA VAL A 540 -25.01 20.80 -21.15
C VAL A 540 -25.75 21.61 -20.10
N TYR A 541 -26.04 21.02 -18.94
CA TYR A 541 -26.52 21.75 -17.77
C TYR A 541 -25.35 22.19 -16.90
N GLU A 542 -24.37 21.30 -16.70
CA GLU A 542 -23.16 21.59 -15.94
C GLU A 542 -21.96 20.86 -16.55
N LEU A 543 -20.83 21.56 -16.66
CA LEU A 543 -19.52 21.00 -17.01
C LEU A 543 -18.51 21.59 -16.03
N ARG A 544 -17.87 20.74 -15.21
CA ARG A 544 -17.00 21.17 -14.11
C ARG A 544 -15.68 20.40 -14.11
N ALA A 545 -14.59 21.12 -13.91
CA ALA A 545 -13.31 20.54 -13.59
C ALA A 545 -13.30 20.11 -12.10
N ARG A 546 -12.10 19.82 -11.58
CA ARG A 546 -11.93 19.40 -10.18
C ARG A 546 -12.39 20.50 -9.20
N PHE A 547 -12.90 20.11 -8.04
CA PHE A 547 -13.33 20.99 -6.95
C PHE A 547 -14.38 22.06 -7.32
N ASN A 548 -15.13 21.86 -8.42
CA ASN A 548 -16.01 22.84 -9.08
C ASN A 548 -15.30 24.00 -9.77
N ASP A 549 -13.98 23.93 -9.97
CA ASP A 549 -13.27 24.85 -10.86
C ASP A 549 -13.88 24.80 -12.28
N ASP A 550 -13.84 25.91 -13.00
CA ASP A 550 -14.26 25.97 -14.40
C ASP A 550 -13.30 25.14 -15.28
N VAL A 551 -13.82 24.57 -16.38
CA VAL A 551 -12.98 24.01 -17.45
C VAL A 551 -12.40 25.13 -18.31
N ALA A 552 -11.37 24.84 -19.12
CA ALA A 552 -10.89 25.79 -20.11
C ALA A 552 -11.97 26.06 -21.19
N ASP A 553 -12.09 27.31 -21.63
CA ASP A 553 -13.11 27.79 -22.56
C ASP A 553 -13.19 26.97 -23.87
N ASP A 554 -12.03 26.52 -24.37
CA ASP A 554 -11.92 25.73 -25.60
C ASP A 554 -12.47 24.30 -25.40
N LEU A 555 -12.22 23.69 -24.24
CA LEU A 555 -12.83 22.42 -23.85
C LEU A 555 -14.34 22.58 -23.64
N GLU A 556 -14.78 23.67 -22.99
CA GLU A 556 -16.21 23.93 -22.78
C GLU A 556 -16.95 24.07 -24.12
N GLN A 557 -16.39 24.85 -25.05
CA GLN A 557 -16.99 25.06 -26.37
C GLN A 557 -17.03 23.77 -27.19
N GLN A 558 -15.96 22.97 -27.18
CA GLN A 558 -15.92 21.68 -27.88
C GLN A 558 -16.92 20.67 -27.31
N VAL A 559 -17.08 20.61 -25.98
CA VAL A 559 -18.05 19.72 -25.32
C VAL A 559 -19.49 20.17 -25.60
N LYS A 560 -19.79 21.47 -25.50
CA LYS A 560 -21.12 22.01 -25.86
C LYS A 560 -21.50 21.66 -27.31
N GLN A 561 -20.63 21.97 -28.27
CA GLN A 561 -20.83 21.62 -29.68
C GLN A 561 -20.94 20.12 -29.93
N TRP A 562 -20.33 19.26 -29.10
CA TRP A 562 -20.49 17.81 -29.21
C TRP A 562 -21.83 17.34 -28.65
N VAL A 563 -22.27 17.86 -27.49
CA VAL A 563 -23.56 17.54 -26.88
C VAL A 563 -24.73 17.94 -27.80
N GLU A 564 -24.65 19.08 -28.46
CA GLU A 564 -25.63 19.54 -29.46
C GLU A 564 -25.74 18.62 -30.70
N ARG A 565 -24.74 17.77 -30.95
CA ARG A 565 -24.72 16.79 -32.05
C ARG A 565 -25.07 15.36 -31.60
N LEU A 566 -25.42 15.15 -30.32
CA LEU A 566 -25.87 13.85 -29.83
C LEU A 566 -27.24 13.49 -30.44
N PRO A 567 -27.53 12.20 -30.69
CA PRO A 567 -28.77 11.82 -31.37
C PRO A 567 -29.99 12.26 -30.56
N VAL A 568 -30.89 12.98 -31.21
CA VAL A 568 -32.11 13.50 -30.57
C VAL A 568 -32.99 12.31 -30.13
N PRO A 569 -33.37 12.23 -28.85
CA PRO A 569 -34.24 11.18 -28.36
C PRO A 569 -35.55 11.10 -29.14
N ALA A 570 -35.95 9.89 -29.53
CA ALA A 570 -37.24 9.68 -30.18
C ALA A 570 -38.40 10.22 -29.29
N PRO A 571 -39.46 10.79 -29.89
CA PRO A 571 -40.68 11.08 -29.15
C PRO A 571 -41.19 9.80 -28.48
N PRO A 572 -41.65 9.85 -27.21
CA PRO A 572 -42.35 8.70 -26.65
C PRO A 572 -43.56 8.38 -27.54
N ALA A 573 -43.74 7.10 -27.88
CA ALA A 573 -44.93 6.66 -28.58
C ALA A 573 -46.17 7.09 -27.78
N PRO A 574 -47.21 7.64 -28.41
CA PRO A 574 -48.38 8.15 -27.70
C PRO A 574 -48.98 7.03 -26.86
N GLU A 575 -49.15 7.29 -25.56
CA GLU A 575 -49.70 6.34 -24.61
C GLU A 575 -51.08 5.86 -25.12
N PRO A 576 -51.30 4.55 -25.28
CA PRO A 576 -52.51 4.06 -25.93
C PRO A 576 -53.73 4.45 -25.11
N LEU A 577 -54.56 5.33 -25.67
CA LEU A 577 -55.73 5.90 -25.03
C LEU A 577 -56.59 4.77 -24.41
N LEU A 578 -56.61 4.72 -23.07
CA LEU A 578 -57.44 3.77 -22.35
C LEU A 578 -58.89 3.93 -22.82
N PRO A 579 -59.57 2.84 -23.24
CA PRO A 579 -60.88 2.95 -23.88
C PRO A 579 -61.87 3.56 -22.90
N VAL A 580 -62.36 4.77 -23.24
CA VAL A 580 -63.30 5.51 -22.41
C VAL A 580 -64.55 4.65 -22.20
N PRO A 581 -64.89 4.27 -20.96
CA PRO A 581 -66.05 3.42 -20.71
C PRO A 581 -67.32 4.16 -21.14
N PRO A 582 -68.28 3.49 -21.80
CA PRO A 582 -69.42 4.15 -22.43
C PRO A 582 -70.27 4.91 -21.40
N VAL A 583 -70.59 6.16 -21.73
CA VAL A 583 -71.37 7.07 -20.87
C VAL A 583 -72.74 6.45 -20.59
N ARG A 584 -72.97 6.06 -19.33
CA ARG A 584 -74.28 5.54 -18.90
C ARG A 584 -75.32 6.65 -18.94
N VAL A 585 -76.15 6.64 -19.98
CA VAL A 585 -77.31 7.55 -20.12
C VAL A 585 -78.22 7.41 -18.90
N ARG A 586 -78.49 8.54 -18.22
CA ARG A 586 -79.11 8.59 -16.91
C ARG A 586 -80.61 8.91 -17.01
N ALA A 587 -81.44 7.89 -17.19
CA ALA A 587 -82.90 8.03 -17.30
C ALA A 587 -83.65 7.62 -16.02
N GLY A 588 -84.77 8.28 -15.73
CA GLY A 588 -85.94 7.72 -15.01
C GLY A 588 -85.81 7.36 -13.51
N ARG A 589 -86.21 8.27 -12.64
CA ARG A 589 -87.04 7.95 -11.44
C ARG A 589 -88.53 7.93 -11.87
N PRO A 590 -89.54 7.47 -11.09
CA PRO A 590 -89.56 7.28 -9.62
C PRO A 590 -90.29 6.00 -9.10
N GLY A 591 -90.42 5.87 -7.77
CA GLY A 591 -91.56 5.21 -7.11
C GLY A 591 -91.33 3.82 -6.51
N GLY A 592 -91.83 3.60 -5.28
CA GLY A 592 -91.82 2.31 -4.57
C GLY A 592 -91.46 2.43 -3.08
N ARG A 593 -92.37 2.06 -2.17
CA ARG A 593 -92.17 2.02 -0.70
C ARG A 593 -92.51 0.62 -0.13
N PRO A 594 -92.28 0.31 1.16
CA PRO A 594 -91.72 -0.99 1.56
C PRO A 594 -92.75 -2.06 2.00
N GLY A 595 -92.34 -3.34 1.98
CA GLY A 595 -93.12 -4.46 2.52
C GLY A 595 -92.30 -5.72 2.87
N ARG A 596 -92.22 -6.01 4.18
CA ARG A 596 -92.12 -7.32 4.86
C ARG A 596 -91.32 -8.52 4.27
N LEU A 597 -90.24 -8.84 5.01
CA LEU A 597 -89.83 -10.21 5.43
C LEU A 597 -91.01 -10.97 6.13
N PRO A 598 -90.99 -12.30 6.38
CA PRO A 598 -89.83 -13.19 6.60
C PRO A 598 -90.02 -14.58 5.90
N SER A 599 -89.62 -15.79 6.35
CA SER A 599 -88.86 -16.33 7.51
C SER A 599 -88.35 -17.77 7.22
N GLU A 600 -87.03 -18.02 7.18
CA GLU A 600 -86.47 -19.40 7.23
C GLU A 600 -85.11 -19.55 7.94
N LEU A 601 -84.24 -18.53 7.98
CA LEU A 601 -82.84 -18.69 8.44
C LEU A 601 -82.54 -18.17 9.85
N LEU A 602 -83.39 -18.49 10.84
CA LEU A 602 -83.08 -18.26 12.27
C LEU A 602 -83.63 -19.36 13.20
N ARG A 603 -82.68 -20.12 13.79
CA ARG A 603 -82.78 -20.96 15.01
C ARG A 603 -83.44 -22.36 14.93
N ALA A 604 -82.59 -23.37 14.75
CA ALA A 604 -82.57 -24.59 15.57
C ALA A 604 -81.14 -25.17 15.55
N ASP A 605 -80.53 -25.67 16.63
CA ASP A 605 -80.80 -25.43 18.06
C ASP A 605 -79.48 -25.52 18.87
N HIS A 606 -79.50 -25.13 20.14
CA HIS A 606 -78.46 -25.43 21.13
C HIS A 606 -78.27 -26.96 21.34
N ARG A 607 -77.04 -27.38 21.68
CA ARG A 607 -76.72 -27.85 23.06
C ARG A 607 -75.24 -28.22 23.29
N ARG A 608 -74.69 -27.62 24.35
CA ARG A 608 -73.81 -28.20 25.39
C ARG A 608 -72.83 -29.34 25.01
N GLY A 609 -71.54 -29.00 25.01
CA GLY A 609 -70.70 -29.32 26.18
C GLY A 609 -69.68 -30.45 26.09
N THR A 610 -68.71 -30.38 27.02
CA THR A 610 -67.71 -31.38 27.43
C THR A 610 -66.71 -31.93 26.40
N GLY A 611 -65.43 -31.90 26.79
CA GLY A 611 -64.63 -33.15 26.82
C GLY A 611 -63.62 -33.40 25.71
N ALA A 612 -62.34 -33.12 26.02
CA ALA A 612 -61.13 -33.88 25.65
C ALA A 612 -60.76 -34.13 24.16
N GLY A 613 -59.43 -34.26 23.93
CA GLY A 613 -58.92 -35.28 23.00
C GLY A 613 -58.39 -34.81 21.63
N ARG A 614 -57.07 -34.65 21.55
CA ARG A 614 -56.16 -35.04 20.44
C ARG A 614 -56.56 -34.79 18.96
N ARG A 615 -55.69 -33.99 18.28
CA ARG A 615 -55.03 -34.21 16.96
C ARG A 615 -55.52 -35.40 16.08
N PRO A 616 -55.56 -35.24 14.74
CA PRO A 616 -54.45 -34.65 13.97
C PRO A 616 -54.82 -33.71 12.80
N CYS A 617 -53.79 -33.18 12.12
CA CYS A 617 -53.89 -32.51 10.83
C CYS A 617 -52.98 -33.21 9.79
N PRO A 618 -53.32 -33.16 8.48
CA PRO A 618 -52.63 -33.88 7.40
C PRO A 618 -51.26 -33.25 7.01
N PRO A 619 -50.43 -33.95 6.20
CA PRO A 619 -48.99 -33.68 6.09
C PRO A 619 -48.59 -32.66 5.00
N ALA A 620 -47.36 -32.15 5.12
CA ALA A 620 -46.68 -31.35 4.10
C ALA A 620 -45.56 -32.16 3.41
N GLY A 621 -45.35 -31.91 2.11
CA GLY A 621 -44.24 -32.48 1.32
C GLY A 621 -42.88 -31.80 1.60
N PRO A 622 -41.75 -32.43 1.23
CA PRO A 622 -40.43 -32.09 1.76
C PRO A 622 -39.61 -31.11 0.91
N THR A 623 -38.69 -30.41 1.57
CA THR A 623 -37.52 -29.73 0.95
C THR A 623 -36.21 -30.22 1.62
N PRO A 624 -35.07 -30.22 0.90
CA PRO A 624 -33.85 -30.87 1.37
C PRO A 624 -33.11 -30.07 2.47
N ARG A 625 -32.42 -30.78 3.37
CA ARG A 625 -31.59 -30.21 4.45
C ARG A 625 -30.11 -30.22 4.11
N TRP A 626 -29.41 -29.14 4.45
CA TRP A 626 -27.99 -29.16 4.78
C TRP A 626 -27.77 -29.15 6.30
N PRO A 627 -26.73 -29.81 6.84
CA PRO A 627 -26.48 -29.86 8.29
C PRO A 627 -25.83 -28.58 8.82
N ARG A 628 -26.10 -28.24 10.08
CA ARG A 628 -25.33 -27.25 10.86
C ARG A 628 -24.87 -27.86 12.19
N SER A 629 -23.56 -27.81 12.43
CA SER A 629 -22.91 -28.23 13.67
C SER A 629 -23.25 -27.30 14.84
N ARG A 630 -23.19 -27.80 16.08
CA ARG A 630 -23.33 -27.01 17.31
C ARG A 630 -21.96 -26.60 17.87
N PRO A 631 -21.82 -25.39 18.44
CA PRO A 631 -20.77 -25.10 19.42
C PRO A 631 -21.19 -25.58 20.83
N PRO A 632 -20.25 -26.02 21.69
CA PRO A 632 -20.50 -26.36 23.09
C PRO A 632 -20.14 -25.24 24.08
N GLY A 633 -20.67 -25.32 25.31
CA GLY A 633 -19.97 -24.82 26.51
C GLY A 633 -20.23 -23.39 26.97
N ALA A 634 -21.32 -23.16 27.72
CA ALA A 634 -21.42 -22.06 28.68
C ALA A 634 -22.18 -22.53 29.95
N PRO A 635 -21.61 -22.41 31.17
CA PRO A 635 -22.19 -23.02 32.37
C PRO A 635 -23.36 -22.22 32.94
N ARG A 636 -24.44 -22.93 33.33
CA ARG A 636 -25.59 -22.36 34.06
C ARG A 636 -25.22 -22.01 35.50
N ARG A 637 -25.71 -20.86 35.99
CA ARG A 637 -25.99 -20.67 37.43
C ARG A 637 -27.40 -21.17 37.74
N LEU A 638 -27.56 -21.92 38.83
CA LEU A 638 -28.86 -22.20 39.47
C LEU A 638 -28.75 -21.89 40.98
N ARG A 639 -29.91 -21.68 41.63
CA ARG A 639 -30.00 -21.00 42.94
C ARG A 639 -31.09 -21.62 43.83
N THR A 640 -30.67 -22.48 44.77
CA THR A 640 -31.42 -22.97 45.94
C THR A 640 -30.40 -23.36 47.03
N GLY A 641 -30.70 -23.42 48.33
CA GLY A 641 -31.89 -22.92 49.03
C GLY A 641 -32.18 -23.60 50.39
N ARG A 642 -31.87 -22.91 51.50
CA ARG A 642 -32.20 -23.21 52.93
C ARG A 642 -31.48 -24.36 53.67
N GLY A 643 -31.21 -24.09 54.96
CA GLY A 643 -30.97 -25.05 56.05
C GLY A 643 -29.49 -25.40 56.32
N GLY A 644 -28.93 -25.26 57.52
CA GLY A 644 -29.40 -24.56 58.73
C GLY A 644 -28.63 -24.99 59.99
N GLY A 645 -28.07 -24.04 60.77
CA GLY A 645 -27.35 -24.33 62.02
C GLY A 645 -26.79 -23.09 62.73
N ARG A 646 -26.81 -23.09 64.07
CA ARG A 646 -26.13 -22.10 64.96
C ARG A 646 -24.60 -22.31 64.89
N VAL A 647 -23.70 -21.39 65.25
CA VAL A 647 -23.51 -20.73 66.57
C VAL A 647 -22.68 -19.42 66.44
N GLU A 648 -23.03 -18.46 67.30
CA GLU A 648 -22.31 -17.30 67.88
C GLU A 648 -21.16 -16.52 67.18
N ALA A 649 -21.35 -15.19 67.21
CA ALA A 649 -20.44 -14.11 67.65
C ALA A 649 -18.99 -13.95 67.11
N GLY A 650 -18.69 -12.73 66.66
CA GLY A 650 -17.36 -12.11 66.80
C GLY A 650 -16.77 -11.44 65.55
N GLY A 651 -15.95 -10.40 65.77
CA GLY A 651 -15.00 -9.87 64.78
C GLY A 651 -15.52 -8.79 63.81
N ARG A 652 -15.05 -7.54 63.98
CA ARG A 652 -15.11 -6.49 62.94
C ARG A 652 -13.96 -6.64 61.93
N PRO A 653 -14.10 -6.18 60.68
CA PRO A 653 -13.12 -6.46 59.61
C PRO A 653 -11.81 -5.69 59.73
N HIS A 654 -10.71 -6.32 59.33
CA HIS A 654 -9.40 -5.68 59.20
C HIS A 654 -9.38 -4.65 58.05
N ARG A 655 -8.84 -3.46 58.34
CA ARG A 655 -8.32 -2.52 57.33
C ARG A 655 -6.82 -2.78 57.10
N PRO A 656 -6.29 -2.63 55.88
CA PRO A 656 -4.85 -2.66 55.63
C PRO A 656 -4.19 -1.32 56.03
N ARG A 657 -3.07 -1.37 56.79
CA ARG A 657 -2.22 -0.22 57.19
C ARG A 657 -0.89 -0.72 57.84
N PRO A 658 0.16 0.12 58.09
CA PRO A 658 1.21 0.35 57.08
C PRO A 658 2.67 0.40 57.63
N LEU A 659 3.62 0.81 56.77
CA LEU A 659 4.92 1.48 57.06
C LEU A 659 6.03 0.74 57.86
N GLY A 660 7.19 0.53 57.22
CA GLY A 660 8.50 0.25 57.83
C GLY A 660 9.53 1.36 57.46
N VAL A 661 10.37 1.80 58.41
CA VAL A 661 10.87 3.20 58.45
C VAL A 661 12.22 3.40 59.20
N ARG A 662 13.17 4.21 58.66
CA ARG A 662 14.37 4.85 59.31
C ARG A 662 15.60 3.93 59.64
N ARG A 663 16.87 4.39 59.85
CA ARG A 663 17.54 5.74 59.87
C ARG A 663 19.11 5.67 59.81
N ARG A 664 19.76 6.70 59.20
CA ARG A 664 21.13 7.28 59.50
C ARG A 664 22.38 6.36 59.27
N ALA A 665 23.63 6.85 59.15
CA ALA A 665 24.21 8.19 59.36
C ALA A 665 25.36 8.61 58.39
N ARG A 666 25.45 9.93 58.17
CA ARG A 666 26.60 10.84 57.87
C ARG A 666 28.06 10.33 58.00
N ARG A 667 28.95 10.71 57.06
CA ARG A 667 29.82 11.93 57.14
C ARG A 667 30.75 12.16 55.91
N ASP A 668 30.70 13.38 55.39
CA ASP A 668 31.78 14.37 55.12
C ASP A 668 33.12 13.97 54.40
N ASP A 669 33.45 14.71 53.32
CA ASP A 669 34.70 14.77 52.51
C ASP A 669 35.88 15.53 53.20
N PRO A 670 36.99 15.93 52.51
CA PRO A 670 37.93 15.27 51.56
C PRO A 670 39.42 15.38 52.05
N VAL A 671 40.43 15.07 51.20
CA VAL A 671 41.64 15.90 50.87
C VAL A 671 42.68 15.09 50.06
N ALA A 672 43.53 15.77 49.27
CA ALA A 672 44.51 15.19 48.36
C ALA A 672 45.87 14.81 49.00
N GLY A 673 46.66 13.99 48.30
CA GLY A 673 48.06 13.69 48.67
C GLY A 673 48.90 13.17 47.50
N HIS A 674 49.94 13.90 47.10
CA HIS A 674 50.98 13.42 46.18
C HIS A 674 51.90 12.38 46.84
N ARG A 675 52.38 11.38 46.08
CA ARG A 675 53.82 11.08 45.93
C ARG A 675 54.14 9.98 44.91
N ASP A 676 55.02 10.34 43.98
CA ASP A 676 55.99 9.47 43.26
C ASP A 676 57.27 9.35 44.18
N PRO A 677 58.35 8.59 43.87
CA PRO A 677 58.57 7.66 42.75
C PRO A 677 59.36 6.35 43.07
N ALA A 678 59.71 5.62 42.01
CA ALA A 678 60.99 4.89 41.79
C ALA A 678 61.33 3.56 42.54
N ALA A 679 61.18 2.45 41.78
CA ALA A 679 62.20 1.43 41.46
C ALA A 679 63.14 0.81 42.53
N HIS A 680 63.21 -0.55 42.56
CA HIS A 680 64.50 -1.24 42.38
C HIS A 680 64.43 -2.72 41.91
N ARG A 681 65.53 -3.14 41.28
CA ARG A 681 65.85 -4.36 40.51
C ARG A 681 66.08 -5.64 41.34
N ARG A 682 65.90 -6.85 40.74
CA ARG A 682 66.89 -7.96 40.51
C ARG A 682 66.20 -9.28 40.10
N CYS A 683 66.58 -9.93 38.99
CA CYS A 683 67.42 -11.17 38.82
C CYS A 683 66.74 -12.51 39.22
N GLY A 684 66.92 -13.66 38.53
CA GLY A 684 67.71 -14.06 37.34
C GLY A 684 66.90 -14.89 36.31
N ALA A 685 67.37 -15.22 35.10
CA ALA A 685 68.35 -16.27 34.71
C ALA A 685 67.85 -17.72 34.98
N SER A 686 67.91 -18.74 34.09
CA SER A 686 68.35 -18.90 32.68
C SER A 686 67.79 -20.24 32.10
N THR A 687 68.09 -20.88 30.95
CA THR A 687 69.21 -20.87 29.97
C THR A 687 68.81 -21.46 28.58
N ARG A 688 69.23 -20.80 27.49
CA ARG A 688 69.83 -21.30 26.21
C ARG A 688 69.45 -22.67 25.58
N ARG A 689 69.25 -22.67 24.26
CA ARG A 689 70.19 -23.25 23.23
C ARG A 689 70.04 -22.52 21.87
N CYS A 690 71.03 -22.66 20.99
CA CYS A 690 71.17 -21.98 19.68
C CYS A 690 71.03 -23.03 18.53
N ALA A 691 71.15 -22.76 17.22
CA ALA A 691 72.02 -21.81 16.49
C ALA A 691 71.48 -21.46 15.07
N SER A 692 71.76 -20.25 14.53
CA SER A 692 72.72 -19.92 13.43
C SER A 692 72.32 -20.41 12.02
N THR A 693 72.44 -19.69 10.88
CA THR A 693 72.83 -18.31 10.46
C THR A 693 72.36 -18.16 8.97
N THR A 694 72.40 -17.07 8.18
CA THR A 694 73.00 -15.70 8.12
C THR A 694 72.13 -14.89 7.10
N GLY A 695 72.30 -13.61 6.74
CA GLY A 695 73.28 -12.56 7.07
C GLY A 695 73.20 -11.36 6.08
N CYS A 696 74.03 -10.33 6.28
CA CYS A 696 74.43 -9.24 5.35
C CYS A 696 73.36 -8.43 4.57
N THR A 697 73.09 -7.21 5.07
CA THR A 697 72.86 -6.01 4.26
C THR A 697 74.02 -5.02 4.48
N PRO A 698 74.15 -3.97 3.64
CA PRO A 698 74.55 -2.66 4.15
C PRO A 698 73.60 -1.52 3.73
N SER A 699 73.76 -0.37 4.37
CA SER A 699 72.91 0.82 4.28
C SER A 699 73.61 1.99 3.56
N LEU A 700 72.88 3.08 3.24
CA LEU A 700 73.20 4.47 3.64
C LEU A 700 72.26 5.57 3.04
N THR A 701 71.49 6.20 3.92
CA THR A 701 71.18 7.66 4.07
C THR A 701 70.94 8.65 2.89
N ALA A 702 69.79 9.37 3.00
CA ALA A 702 69.59 10.83 2.79
C ALA A 702 69.77 11.44 1.36
N HIS A 703 69.12 12.53 0.93
CA HIS A 703 68.55 13.68 1.67
C HIS A 703 67.57 14.54 0.81
N ARG A 704 66.72 15.36 1.47
CA ARG A 704 66.10 16.65 1.04
C ARG A 704 65.23 16.80 -0.24
N CYS A 705 63.97 17.18 0.04
CA CYS A 705 63.08 18.14 -0.62
C CYS A 705 63.61 19.07 -1.73
N ARG A 706 62.81 19.25 -2.80
CA ARG A 706 62.07 20.49 -3.09
C ARG A 706 61.01 20.29 -4.19
N ALA A 707 60.09 21.24 -4.34
CA ALA A 707 59.02 21.24 -5.34
C ALA A 707 59.10 22.47 -6.25
N ARG A 708 58.63 22.37 -7.49
CA ARG A 708 57.71 23.35 -8.13
C ARG A 708 57.16 22.89 -9.47
N CYS A 709 56.15 23.62 -9.93
CA CYS A 709 55.40 23.39 -11.17
C CYS A 709 56.19 23.82 -12.43
N GLY A 710 55.85 23.22 -13.57
CA GLY A 710 56.18 23.73 -14.91
C GLY A 710 55.12 23.28 -15.92
N ARG A 711 54.64 24.20 -16.77
CA ARG A 711 53.74 23.90 -17.90
C ARG A 711 54.46 24.22 -19.20
N TRP A 712 54.21 23.42 -20.25
CA TRP A 712 54.06 23.75 -21.68
C TRP A 712 53.91 22.41 -22.46
N CYS A 713 53.09 22.23 -23.50
CA CYS A 713 53.13 22.84 -24.85
C CYS A 713 54.48 22.53 -25.55
N GLY A 714 54.63 21.58 -26.47
CA GLY A 714 53.70 20.63 -27.10
C GLY A 714 53.49 20.92 -28.59
N ASP A 715 53.71 19.94 -29.48
CA ASP A 715 53.37 20.07 -30.92
C ASP A 715 53.18 18.71 -31.65
N ARG A 716 52.82 18.77 -32.94
CA ARG A 716 52.27 17.69 -33.79
C ARG A 716 53.28 16.63 -34.25
N ARG A 717 52.76 15.43 -34.57
CA ARG A 717 52.90 14.77 -35.90
C ARG A 717 51.82 13.70 -36.11
N SER A 718 51.53 13.38 -37.37
CA SER A 718 50.39 12.57 -37.83
C SER A 718 50.82 11.14 -38.27
N PRO A 719 49.88 10.17 -38.43
CA PRO A 719 50.22 8.74 -38.48
C PRO A 719 50.28 8.12 -39.90
N PRO A 720 50.86 6.92 -40.07
CA PRO A 720 50.51 5.99 -41.15
C PRO A 720 49.12 5.39 -40.86
N ARG A 721 48.13 5.49 -41.76
CA ARG A 721 47.96 4.76 -43.04
C ARG A 721 47.81 3.24 -42.88
N THR A 722 46.58 2.79 -43.08
CA THR A 722 46.19 1.41 -43.41
C THR A 722 46.54 1.05 -44.86
N PRO A 723 46.64 -0.25 -45.18
CA PRO A 723 46.28 -0.78 -46.49
C PRO A 723 44.95 -1.56 -46.43
N TRP A 724 44.08 -1.34 -47.42
CA TRP A 724 42.99 -2.24 -47.77
C TRP A 724 43.45 -3.13 -48.93
N THR A 725 43.21 -4.44 -48.86
CA THR A 725 43.13 -5.31 -50.04
C THR A 725 41.95 -6.26 -49.89
N SER A 726 41.02 -6.20 -50.85
CA SER A 726 39.85 -7.07 -50.94
C SER A 726 40.21 -8.48 -51.45
N TRP A 727 39.42 -9.49 -51.09
CA TRP A 727 39.15 -10.63 -51.98
C TRP A 727 37.68 -11.06 -51.85
N ARG A 728 37.09 -11.63 -52.91
CA ARG A 728 35.66 -12.00 -52.96
C ARG A 728 35.45 -13.52 -52.92
N GLY A 729 34.49 -13.94 -52.09
CA GLY A 729 33.47 -14.91 -52.48
C GLY A 729 33.84 -16.41 -52.49
N ARG A 730 33.18 -17.15 -51.59
CA ARG A 730 32.44 -18.37 -51.94
C ARG A 730 31.34 -18.63 -50.91
N SER A 731 30.24 -19.23 -51.36
CA SER A 731 29.01 -19.40 -50.57
C SER A 731 28.95 -20.81 -49.95
N ALA A 732 28.50 -20.90 -48.70
CA ALA A 732 28.09 -22.14 -48.05
C ALA A 732 26.94 -21.85 -47.07
N PRO A 733 25.93 -22.74 -46.91
CA PRO A 733 24.73 -22.45 -46.14
C PRO A 733 24.90 -22.73 -44.63
N PRO A 734 24.20 -21.98 -43.74
CA PRO A 734 24.11 -22.33 -42.33
C PRO A 734 23.24 -23.57 -42.13
N TRP A 735 23.79 -24.62 -41.52
CA TRP A 735 23.03 -25.78 -41.07
C TRP A 735 22.21 -25.42 -39.82
N VAL A 736 20.95 -25.88 -39.77
CA VAL A 736 20.05 -25.70 -38.61
C VAL A 736 19.96 -27.01 -37.83
N PRO A 737 20.41 -27.08 -36.57
CA PRO A 737 20.17 -28.23 -35.71
C PRO A 737 18.70 -28.25 -35.30
N TRP A 738 17.97 -29.30 -35.68
CA TRP A 738 16.60 -29.54 -35.20
C TRP A 738 16.62 -29.99 -33.73
N TRP A 739 15.72 -29.42 -32.92
CA TRP A 739 15.23 -30.03 -31.67
C TRP A 739 13.70 -29.92 -31.63
N PRO A 740 12.97 -30.94 -31.13
CA PRO A 740 11.53 -31.04 -31.32
C PRO A 740 10.73 -30.22 -30.29
N THR A 741 10.17 -29.08 -30.70
CA THR A 741 9.15 -28.38 -29.91
C THR A 741 7.80 -29.11 -30.02
N ALA A 742 7.35 -29.74 -28.94
CA ALA A 742 5.98 -30.21 -28.83
C ALA A 742 4.99 -29.02 -28.87
N ARG A 743 3.93 -29.12 -29.68
CA ARG A 743 2.89 -28.09 -29.78
C ARG A 743 1.72 -28.40 -28.84
N TRP A 744 1.31 -27.44 -28.02
CA TRP A 744 -0.11 -27.15 -27.73
C TRP A 744 -0.30 -25.62 -27.70
N PRO A 745 -1.51 -25.08 -27.98
CA PRO A 745 -1.67 -23.68 -28.35
C PRO A 745 -2.11 -22.78 -27.20
N VAL A 746 -1.54 -21.57 -27.13
CA VAL A 746 -2.11 -20.43 -26.41
C VAL A 746 -2.46 -19.36 -27.44
N GLN A 747 -3.74 -19.01 -27.53
CA GLN A 747 -4.18 -17.85 -28.31
C GLN A 747 -4.13 -16.59 -27.43
N SER A 748 -3.27 -15.65 -27.79
CA SER A 748 -3.30 -14.26 -27.31
C SER A 748 -2.80 -13.33 -28.43
N PRO A 749 -3.48 -12.20 -28.72
CA PRO A 749 -3.12 -11.34 -29.83
C PRO A 749 -1.88 -10.47 -29.54
N ALA A 750 -0.97 -10.38 -30.50
CA ALA A 750 0.24 -9.57 -30.37
C ALA A 750 -0.02 -8.09 -30.72
N VAL A 751 -0.02 -7.21 -29.72
CA VAL A 751 0.05 -5.76 -29.92
C VAL A 751 1.52 -5.33 -29.88
N ARG A 752 2.02 -4.73 -30.97
CA ARG A 752 3.39 -4.18 -31.04
C ARG A 752 3.44 -2.77 -30.44
N PRO A 753 4.44 -2.43 -29.60
CA PRO A 753 4.72 -1.04 -29.28
C PRO A 753 5.37 -0.32 -30.49
N PRO A 754 5.05 0.96 -30.76
CA PRO A 754 5.71 1.74 -31.81
C PRO A 754 7.04 2.34 -31.32
N ASN A 755 8.09 2.23 -32.14
CA ASN A 755 9.37 2.89 -31.89
C ASN A 755 9.24 4.41 -32.05
N TRP A 756 9.59 5.20 -31.03
CA TRP A 756 9.77 6.66 -31.15
C TRP A 756 11.15 7.09 -30.68
N CYS A 757 11.98 7.54 -31.62
CA CYS A 757 13.26 8.19 -31.38
C CYS A 757 13.51 9.22 -32.49
N ALA A 758 12.97 10.43 -32.34
CA ALA A 758 13.17 11.55 -33.24
C ALA A 758 13.70 12.77 -32.47
N ARG A 759 14.74 13.41 -32.99
CA ARG A 759 15.35 14.61 -32.42
C ARG A 759 14.40 15.81 -32.51
N TRP A 760 14.37 16.65 -31.49
CA TRP A 760 14.24 18.10 -31.66
C TRP A 760 15.33 18.82 -30.85
N ARG A 761 15.85 19.93 -31.39
CA ARG A 761 16.81 20.81 -30.71
C ARG A 761 16.07 22.02 -30.17
N SER A 762 16.30 22.39 -28.92
CA SER A 762 15.83 23.65 -28.37
C SER A 762 16.68 24.82 -28.84
N SER A 763 16.00 25.89 -29.28
CA SER A 763 16.56 27.23 -29.45
C SER A 763 15.80 28.18 -28.50
N PRO A 764 16.43 29.22 -27.93
CA PRO A 764 15.80 30.09 -26.95
C PRO A 764 14.81 31.08 -27.59
N PRO A 765 13.74 31.49 -26.88
CA PRO A 765 12.81 32.52 -27.36
C PRO A 765 13.44 33.92 -27.31
N CYS A 766 13.12 34.76 -28.30
CA CYS A 766 13.51 36.17 -28.31
C CYS A 766 12.57 37.03 -27.44
N SER A 767 13.10 38.10 -26.86
CA SER A 767 12.32 39.07 -26.07
C SER A 767 11.47 39.98 -26.98
N PRO A 768 10.22 40.32 -26.59
CA PRO A 768 9.43 41.31 -27.32
C PRO A 768 9.96 42.72 -27.05
N GLN A 769 10.28 43.47 -28.11
CA GLN A 769 10.57 44.90 -28.01
C GLN A 769 9.28 45.69 -27.77
N ARG A 770 9.35 46.72 -26.92
CA ARG A 770 8.33 47.78 -26.86
C ARG A 770 8.73 48.90 -27.81
N THR A 771 7.79 49.37 -28.62
CA THR A 771 7.82 50.70 -29.24
C THR A 771 6.53 51.44 -28.89
N PRO A 772 6.58 52.69 -28.38
CA PRO A 772 5.40 53.48 -28.08
C PRO A 772 4.91 54.25 -29.31
N PHE A 773 3.65 54.64 -29.33
CA PHE A 773 3.23 55.94 -29.88
C PHE A 773 2.05 56.50 -29.08
N ARG A 774 1.64 57.73 -29.43
CA ARG A 774 0.77 58.62 -28.65
C ARG A 774 -0.71 58.22 -28.67
#